data_AF-A0A8D1I8A1-F1
#
_entry.id   AF-A0A8D1I8A1-F1
#
_cell.length_a   1.000
_cell.length_b   1.000
_cell.length_c   1.000
_cell.angle_alpha   90.00
_cell.angle_beta   90.00
_cell.angle_gamma   90.00
#
_symmetry.space_group_name_H-M   'P 1'
#
loop_
_entity.id
_entity.type
_entity.pdbx_description
1 polymer ?
#
loop_
_entity_poly.entity_id
_entity_poly.type
_entity_poly.pdbx_seq_one_letter_code
_entity_poly.pdbx_strand_id
1 'polypeptide(L)'
;MGLYRVRVSTGSSFYAGSQNQVQLWLVGQHGEAALGWCLRPARGKETEFSVDVSEYLGPLLFVKLRKRHLLQDDAWFCNWISVQGPGANGDEFRFPCYRWVEGDRILSLPEGTARTVVDDPQGLFKKHREEELAERRKLYRWGNWKDGLILNIASTGIHDLPVDERFLEDKRIDFEASLAKGLADLAVKDSLNVLMSWNSLDSFNRIFWCGQSKLAERVRDSWKEDALFGYQFLNGTNPMLLRHSVELPARLKFPPGMEELQAQLEKELQGGTLFEADFSLLDGIKANVILCSQQYLAVPLVMLKLQPDGKLLPMVIQLQLPHEGSPLPPLFLPTDPPMVWLLAKCWVRSSDFQLHELHSHLLRGHLMAEVIAVATMRCLPSIHPIFKLLIPHFRYTMEINVRARNGLVSDLGIFDQVVSTGGGGHVELLRRAAALLTYSSFCPPDDLADRGLLGVESSFYAQDALRLWEVISRYVEGIVSLHYKTDESVKEDLELQAWCREFTEIGLLGAQDRGFPVSLQSKEQLCHFVTMCIFTCTGQHSSNHLGQLDWYAWVPNAPCTMRMPPPTTKEDVTMATVMGSLPDVRQACLQMAITWHLGRRQPDMVPLGHHKEMYFSSPKAKAVLNQFQRDLENLEKAITARNEQLNLPYEYLRPSLIENSVTI
;
A
#
# COMPACT_ATOMS: atom_id res chain seq x y z
N MET A 1 -9.48 10.10 -47.57
CA MET A 1 -10.90 9.97 -47.89
C MET A 1 -11.29 8.51 -47.77
N GLY A 2 -12.37 8.21 -47.04
CA GLY A 2 -12.91 6.86 -46.96
C GLY A 2 -13.77 6.61 -45.73
N LEU A 3 -14.39 5.43 -45.70
CA LEU A 3 -15.27 4.98 -44.62
C LEU A 3 -14.46 4.55 -43.39
N TYR A 4 -14.73 5.16 -42.24
CA TYR A 4 -14.19 4.79 -40.94
C TYR A 4 -15.28 4.16 -40.06
N ARG A 5 -14.92 3.13 -39.30
CA ARG A 5 -15.78 2.52 -38.28
C ARG A 5 -15.30 2.98 -36.92
N VAL A 6 -16.16 3.67 -36.18
CA VAL A 6 -15.87 4.22 -34.85
C VAL A 6 -16.61 3.42 -33.80
N ARG A 7 -15.88 2.96 -32.78
CA ARG A 7 -16.43 2.29 -31.59
C ARG A 7 -16.13 3.11 -30.34
N VAL A 8 -17.13 3.31 -29.50
CA VAL A 8 -17.01 4.03 -28.23
C VAL A 8 -17.48 3.14 -27.10
N SER A 9 -16.62 2.92 -26.11
CA SER A 9 -16.92 2.11 -24.93
C SER A 9 -17.18 3.00 -23.71
N THR A 10 -18.31 2.76 -23.04
CA THR A 10 -18.73 3.49 -21.82
C THR A 10 -18.55 2.62 -20.58
N GLY A 11 -18.11 3.22 -19.48
CA GLY A 11 -17.91 2.53 -18.19
C GLY A 11 -19.17 1.85 -17.68
N SER A 12 -19.00 0.88 -16.78
CA SER A 12 -20.09 0.09 -16.19
C SER A 12 -20.56 0.56 -14.81
N SER A 13 -19.96 1.61 -14.24
CA SER A 13 -20.39 2.15 -12.94
C SER A 13 -21.78 2.81 -13.02
N PHE A 14 -22.47 2.96 -11.88
CA PHE A 14 -23.85 3.49 -11.81
C PHE A 14 -24.06 4.78 -12.61
N TYR A 15 -23.13 5.73 -12.52
CA TYR A 15 -23.21 7.04 -13.20
C TYR A 15 -22.37 7.13 -14.47
N ALA A 16 -21.88 6.00 -15.00
CA ALA A 16 -20.95 6.05 -16.14
C ALA A 16 -21.63 6.45 -17.47
N GLY A 17 -22.94 6.24 -17.62
CA GLY A 17 -23.69 6.67 -18.81
C GLY A 17 -24.09 8.15 -18.74
N SER A 18 -24.43 8.75 -19.88
CA SER A 18 -24.82 10.16 -19.97
C SER A 18 -25.96 10.37 -20.97
N GLN A 19 -26.92 11.22 -20.61
CA GLN A 19 -27.99 11.67 -21.51
C GLN A 19 -27.54 12.76 -22.48
N ASN A 20 -26.34 13.32 -22.29
CA ASN A 20 -25.78 14.36 -23.14
C ASN A 20 -25.30 13.78 -24.48
N GLN A 21 -25.37 14.59 -25.55
CA GLN A 21 -24.82 14.19 -26.85
C GLN A 21 -23.30 14.41 -26.87
N VAL A 22 -22.60 13.49 -27.54
CA VAL A 22 -21.15 13.56 -27.74
C VAL A 22 -20.85 13.81 -29.21
N GLN A 23 -20.06 14.86 -29.45
CA GLN A 23 -19.47 15.18 -30.75
C GLN A 23 -18.04 14.64 -30.79
N LEU A 24 -17.64 14.07 -31.92
CA LEU A 24 -16.30 13.54 -32.14
C LEU A 24 -15.61 14.21 -33.34
N TRP A 25 -14.27 14.22 -33.31
CA TRP A 25 -13.42 14.56 -34.45
C TRP A 25 -12.32 13.53 -34.60
N LEU A 26 -11.99 13.18 -35.84
CA LEU A 26 -10.80 12.42 -36.18
C LEU A 26 -9.70 13.40 -36.58
N VAL A 27 -8.54 13.29 -35.94
CA VAL A 27 -7.38 14.14 -36.23
C VAL A 27 -6.24 13.24 -36.67
N GLY A 28 -5.87 13.33 -37.94
CA GLY A 28 -4.72 12.64 -38.48
C GLY A 28 -3.57 13.58 -38.78
N GLN A 29 -2.48 13.01 -39.27
CA GLN A 29 -1.26 13.75 -39.61
C GLN A 29 -1.47 14.85 -40.67
N HIS A 30 -2.46 14.69 -41.56
CA HIS A 30 -2.68 15.59 -42.71
C HIS A 30 -3.96 16.44 -42.61
N GLY A 31 -4.76 16.27 -41.56
CA GLY A 31 -5.99 17.04 -41.40
C GLY A 31 -6.87 16.56 -40.25
N GLU A 32 -7.99 17.24 -40.05
CA GLU A 32 -9.02 16.85 -39.10
C GLU A 32 -10.39 16.83 -39.77
N ALA A 33 -11.28 15.94 -39.31
CA ALA A 33 -12.65 15.83 -39.78
C ALA A 33 -13.62 15.77 -38.59
N ALA A 34 -14.65 16.62 -38.63
CA ALA A 34 -15.72 16.62 -37.63
C ALA A 34 -16.76 15.55 -37.97
N LEU A 35 -17.08 14.67 -37.02
CA LEU A 35 -18.04 13.59 -37.23
C LEU A 35 -19.48 13.97 -36.85
N GLY A 36 -19.68 15.18 -36.32
CA GLY A 36 -20.97 15.64 -35.81
C GLY A 36 -21.35 14.99 -34.49
N TRP A 37 -22.64 15.08 -34.11
CA TRP A 37 -23.18 14.52 -32.88
C TRP A 37 -23.48 13.03 -33.08
N CYS A 38 -22.57 12.17 -32.60
CA CYS A 38 -22.57 10.76 -33.01
C CYS A 38 -23.35 9.84 -32.06
N LEU A 39 -23.34 10.11 -30.74
CA LEU A 39 -23.97 9.21 -29.77
C LEU A 39 -24.46 9.90 -28.49
N ARG A 40 -25.27 9.16 -27.73
CA ARG A 40 -25.55 9.38 -26.30
C ARG A 40 -25.00 8.18 -25.52
N PRO A 41 -24.00 8.36 -24.64
CA PRO A 41 -23.35 7.24 -23.98
C PRO A 41 -24.28 6.45 -23.04
N ALA A 42 -24.46 5.15 -23.29
CA ALA A 42 -25.21 4.27 -22.40
C ALA A 42 -24.27 3.47 -21.48
N ARG A 43 -24.60 3.40 -20.19
CA ARG A 43 -23.83 2.66 -19.17
C ARG A 43 -23.52 1.24 -19.64
N GLY A 44 -22.25 0.85 -19.58
CA GLY A 44 -21.75 -0.50 -19.88
C GLY A 44 -21.98 -0.94 -21.33
N LYS A 45 -22.26 -0.01 -22.25
CA LYS A 45 -22.47 -0.31 -23.67
C LYS A 45 -21.30 0.15 -24.52
N GLU A 46 -21.04 -0.63 -25.55
CA GLU A 46 -20.22 -0.23 -26.69
C GLU A 46 -21.14 0.20 -27.82
N THR A 47 -20.87 1.38 -28.38
CA THR A 47 -21.63 1.93 -29.51
C THR A 47 -20.73 1.98 -30.74
N GLU A 48 -21.20 1.42 -31.84
CA GLU A 48 -20.49 1.39 -33.12
C GLU A 48 -21.29 2.14 -34.19
N PHE A 49 -20.61 2.93 -35.01
CA PHE A 49 -21.17 3.57 -36.19
C PHE A 49 -20.09 3.76 -37.27
N SER A 50 -20.51 3.88 -38.53
CA SER A 50 -19.61 4.16 -39.64
C SER A 50 -19.80 5.59 -40.14
N VAL A 51 -18.71 6.23 -40.54
CA VAL A 51 -18.69 7.61 -41.03
C VAL A 51 -17.81 7.72 -42.27
N ASP A 52 -18.32 8.36 -43.31
CA ASP A 52 -17.54 8.67 -44.51
C ASP A 52 -16.86 10.02 -44.32
N VAL A 53 -15.53 10.03 -44.46
CA VAL A 53 -14.71 11.23 -44.31
C VAL A 53 -14.13 11.60 -45.66
N SER A 54 -14.51 12.79 -46.15
CA SER A 54 -14.09 13.31 -47.46
C SER A 54 -12.60 13.69 -47.50
N GLU A 55 -12.06 14.07 -46.35
CA GLU A 55 -10.69 14.53 -46.18
C GLU A 55 -9.69 13.37 -46.15
N TYR A 56 -8.45 13.62 -46.59
CA TYR A 56 -7.35 12.69 -46.36
C TYR A 56 -6.66 13.01 -45.04
N LEU A 57 -6.89 12.19 -44.02
CA LEU A 57 -6.37 12.41 -42.68
C LEU A 57 -4.94 11.86 -42.50
N GLY A 58 -4.54 10.86 -43.28
CA GLY A 58 -3.32 10.09 -43.01
C GLY A 58 -3.47 9.19 -41.76
N PRO A 59 -2.36 8.78 -41.13
CA PRO A 59 -2.38 8.08 -39.84
C PRO A 59 -3.10 8.90 -38.78
N LEU A 60 -4.00 8.27 -38.03
CA LEU A 60 -4.73 8.94 -36.96
C LEU A 60 -3.82 9.18 -35.76
N LEU A 61 -3.83 10.41 -35.26
CA LEU A 61 -3.02 10.85 -34.13
C LEU A 61 -3.89 11.06 -32.89
N PHE A 62 -5.07 11.67 -33.07
CA PHE A 62 -5.99 11.94 -31.97
C PHE A 62 -7.45 11.67 -32.34
N VAL A 63 -8.24 11.40 -31.31
CA VAL A 63 -9.69 11.62 -31.34
C VAL A 63 -10.02 12.76 -30.40
N LYS A 64 -10.69 13.80 -30.91
CA LYS A 64 -11.27 14.83 -30.05
C LYS A 64 -12.70 14.43 -29.70
N LEU A 65 -13.13 14.72 -28.48
CA LEU A 65 -14.50 14.56 -28.04
C LEU A 65 -14.99 15.80 -27.31
N ARG A 66 -16.26 16.13 -27.49
CA ARG A 66 -16.95 17.19 -26.76
C ARG A 66 -18.31 16.68 -26.33
N LYS A 67 -18.58 16.75 -25.02
CA LYS A 67 -19.91 16.49 -24.48
C LYS A 67 -20.68 17.81 -24.45
N ARG A 68 -21.93 17.82 -24.91
CA ARG A 68 -22.80 19.00 -24.80
C ARG A 68 -24.04 18.67 -23.98
N HIS A 69 -24.23 19.43 -22.91
CA HIS A 69 -25.47 19.46 -22.17
C HIS A 69 -26.43 20.53 -22.73
N LEU A 70 -27.73 20.27 -22.60
CA LEU A 70 -28.79 21.23 -22.95
C LEU A 70 -29.26 22.02 -21.73
N LEU A 71 -29.61 21.32 -20.64
CA LEU A 71 -30.12 21.92 -19.39
C LEU A 71 -29.30 21.52 -18.17
N GLN A 72 -28.87 20.25 -18.10
CA GLN A 72 -28.10 19.70 -16.99
C GLN A 72 -26.88 18.96 -17.52
N ASP A 73 -25.72 19.23 -16.91
CA ASP A 73 -24.49 18.51 -17.19
C ASP A 73 -24.52 17.14 -16.53
N ASP A 74 -24.50 16.08 -17.35
CA ASP A 74 -24.56 14.69 -16.91
C ASP A 74 -23.21 14.04 -17.23
N ALA A 75 -22.43 13.69 -16.20
CA ALA A 75 -21.06 13.20 -16.36
C ALA A 75 -21.02 11.90 -17.19
N TRP A 76 -19.92 11.65 -17.88
CA TRP A 76 -19.74 10.44 -18.69
C TRP A 76 -18.39 9.79 -18.39
N PHE A 77 -18.38 8.51 -18.02
CA PHE A 77 -17.12 7.76 -17.91
C PHE A 77 -16.80 7.06 -19.24
N CYS A 78 -15.79 7.56 -19.94
CA CYS A 78 -15.35 7.01 -21.22
C CYS A 78 -14.22 5.99 -20.97
N ASN A 79 -14.39 4.74 -21.41
CA ASN A 79 -13.32 3.74 -21.32
C ASN A 79 -12.27 3.99 -22.41
N TRP A 80 -12.70 3.95 -23.67
CA TRP A 80 -11.84 4.12 -24.85
C TRP A 80 -12.67 4.37 -26.10
N ILE A 81 -12.00 4.88 -27.13
CA ILE A 81 -12.53 4.99 -28.50
C ILE A 81 -11.63 4.16 -29.41
N SER A 82 -12.19 3.43 -30.38
CA SER A 82 -11.41 2.80 -31.45
C SER A 82 -11.94 3.21 -32.81
N VAL A 83 -11.02 3.36 -33.77
CA VAL A 83 -11.32 3.83 -35.12
C VAL A 83 -10.60 2.91 -36.09
N GLN A 84 -11.38 2.21 -36.92
CA GLN A 84 -10.87 1.36 -37.98
C GLN A 84 -11.08 2.04 -39.33
N GLY A 85 -10.04 2.12 -40.16
CA GLY A 85 -10.17 2.58 -41.54
C GLY A 85 -8.98 3.38 -42.09
N PRO A 86 -9.09 3.87 -43.35
CA PRO A 86 -10.28 3.78 -44.21
C PRO A 86 -10.51 2.37 -44.78
N GLY A 87 -11.78 1.96 -44.88
CA GLY A 87 -12.23 0.67 -45.43
C GLY A 87 -12.26 -0.48 -44.41
N ALA A 88 -12.95 -1.58 -44.76
CA ALA A 88 -13.17 -2.72 -43.86
C ALA A 88 -11.89 -3.49 -43.47
N ASN A 89 -10.81 -3.32 -44.25
CA ASN A 89 -9.49 -3.91 -44.02
C ASN A 89 -8.47 -2.87 -43.54
N GLY A 90 -8.90 -1.66 -43.19
CA GLY A 90 -8.00 -0.63 -42.66
C GLY A 90 -7.51 -0.96 -41.26
N ASP A 91 -6.38 -0.34 -40.88
CA ASP A 91 -5.80 -0.48 -39.54
C ASP A 91 -6.78 0.01 -38.47
N GLU A 92 -6.75 -0.63 -37.30
CA GLU A 92 -7.48 -0.19 -36.12
C GLU A 92 -6.58 0.62 -35.19
N PHE A 93 -6.97 1.87 -34.94
CA PHE A 93 -6.33 2.78 -34.00
C PHE A 93 -7.15 2.82 -32.71
N ARG A 94 -6.47 2.73 -31.55
CA ARG A 94 -7.13 2.72 -30.24
C ARG A 94 -6.73 3.94 -29.43
N PHE A 95 -7.71 4.60 -28.82
CA PHE A 95 -7.58 5.84 -28.06
C PHE A 95 -8.05 5.57 -26.62
N PRO A 96 -7.13 5.17 -25.72
CA PRO A 96 -7.47 4.91 -24.32
C PRO A 96 -7.86 6.21 -23.61
N CYS A 97 -8.90 6.16 -22.78
CA CYS A 97 -9.42 7.32 -22.06
C CYS A 97 -9.47 7.06 -20.54
N TYR A 98 -10.26 6.08 -20.13
CA TYR A 98 -10.44 5.61 -18.74
C TYR A 98 -10.63 6.73 -17.71
N ARG A 99 -11.45 7.74 -18.05
CA ARG A 99 -11.69 8.91 -17.20
C ARG A 99 -13.08 9.50 -17.39
N TRP A 100 -13.47 10.34 -16.42
CA TRP A 100 -14.69 11.12 -16.47
C TRP A 100 -14.54 12.30 -17.45
N VAL A 101 -15.62 12.52 -18.19
CA VAL A 101 -15.81 13.64 -19.12
C VAL A 101 -16.93 14.49 -18.53
N GLU A 102 -16.57 15.67 -18.04
CA GLU A 102 -17.48 16.65 -17.42
C GLU A 102 -17.39 18.00 -18.16
N GLY A 103 -18.45 18.80 -18.07
CA GLY A 103 -18.56 20.08 -18.73
C GLY A 103 -18.63 19.97 -20.26
N ASP A 104 -18.33 21.09 -20.93
CA ASP A 104 -18.42 21.24 -22.38
C ASP A 104 -17.05 21.38 -23.09
N ARG A 105 -15.96 21.10 -22.36
CA ARG A 105 -14.59 21.19 -22.86
C ARG A 105 -14.33 20.12 -23.93
N ILE A 106 -13.51 20.49 -24.91
CA ILE A 106 -13.01 19.54 -25.91
C ILE A 106 -11.83 18.79 -25.31
N LEU A 107 -11.94 17.47 -25.25
CA LEU A 107 -10.90 16.57 -24.76
C LEU A 107 -10.25 15.91 -25.97
N SER A 108 -8.92 15.93 -26.04
CA SER A 108 -8.15 15.27 -27.10
C SER A 108 -7.51 14.00 -26.55
N LEU A 109 -7.83 12.85 -27.14
CA LEU A 109 -7.24 11.56 -26.78
C LEU A 109 -6.16 11.21 -27.80
N PRO A 110 -4.89 11.01 -27.39
CA PRO A 110 -3.86 10.52 -28.29
C PRO A 110 -4.07 9.04 -28.61
N GLU A 111 -3.56 8.59 -29.75
CA GLU A 111 -3.48 7.16 -30.07
C GLU A 111 -2.66 6.42 -29.00
N GLY A 112 -3.06 5.18 -28.71
CA GLY A 112 -2.62 4.39 -27.57
C GLY A 112 -1.17 3.90 -27.63
N THR A 113 -0.44 4.12 -28.73
CA THR A 113 0.99 3.81 -28.81
C THR A 113 1.74 4.72 -27.85
N ALA A 114 2.45 4.12 -26.89
CA ALA A 114 3.23 4.88 -25.94
C ALA A 114 4.44 5.54 -26.60
N ARG A 115 4.69 6.80 -26.28
CA ARG A 115 5.78 7.61 -26.86
C ARG A 115 6.40 8.51 -25.81
N THR A 116 7.72 8.57 -25.79
CA THR A 116 8.50 9.59 -25.06
C THR A 116 8.58 10.88 -25.88
N VAL A 117 9.29 11.91 -25.38
CA VAL A 117 9.63 13.09 -26.21
C VAL A 117 10.59 12.69 -27.33
N VAL A 118 11.53 11.79 -27.02
CA VAL A 118 12.56 11.29 -27.95
C VAL A 118 11.94 10.46 -29.08
N ASP A 119 10.88 9.69 -28.80
CA ASP A 119 10.15 8.87 -29.79
C ASP A 119 9.17 9.68 -30.69
N ASP A 120 9.12 11.00 -30.52
CA ASP A 120 8.29 11.92 -31.30
C ASP A 120 9.14 13.05 -31.92
N PRO A 121 10.08 12.73 -32.83
CA PRO A 121 10.99 13.72 -33.42
C PRO A 121 10.27 14.77 -34.28
N GLN A 122 9.08 14.43 -34.78
CA GLN A 122 8.22 15.36 -35.53
C GLN A 122 7.43 16.30 -34.60
N GLY A 123 7.43 16.05 -33.29
CA GLY A 123 6.72 16.85 -32.30
C GLY A 123 5.19 16.81 -32.46
N LEU A 124 4.64 15.74 -33.03
CA LEU A 124 3.20 15.60 -33.32
C LEU A 124 2.35 15.66 -32.05
N PHE A 125 2.91 15.23 -30.92
CA PHE A 125 2.24 15.17 -29.62
C PHE A 125 2.79 16.20 -28.62
N LYS A 126 3.77 17.02 -29.02
CA LYS A 126 4.47 17.96 -28.11
C LYS A 126 3.52 18.96 -27.45
N LYS A 127 2.70 19.66 -28.24
CA LYS A 127 1.75 20.64 -27.70
C LYS A 127 0.73 19.99 -26.76
N HIS A 128 0.22 18.81 -27.14
CA HIS A 128 -0.78 18.09 -26.36
C HIS A 128 -0.26 17.70 -24.96
N ARG A 129 0.94 17.13 -24.87
CA ARG A 129 1.52 16.74 -23.58
C ARG A 129 1.86 17.94 -22.69
N GLU A 130 2.35 19.04 -23.28
CA GLU A 130 2.67 20.26 -22.52
C GLU A 130 1.41 20.87 -21.90
N GLU A 131 0.32 20.93 -22.66
CA GLU A 131 -0.99 21.40 -22.20
C GLU A 131 -1.58 20.44 -21.15
N GLU A 132 -1.54 19.12 -21.38
CA GLU A 132 -2.02 18.11 -20.42
C GLU A 132 -1.28 18.23 -19.08
N LEU A 133 0.05 18.29 -19.09
CA LEU A 133 0.84 18.41 -17.86
C LEU A 133 0.61 19.76 -17.16
N ALA A 134 0.40 20.84 -17.91
CA ALA A 134 0.05 22.13 -17.33
C ALA A 134 -1.32 22.09 -16.62
N GLU A 135 -2.29 21.38 -17.18
CA GLU A 135 -3.59 21.14 -16.52
C GLU A 135 -3.46 20.22 -15.32
N ARG A 136 -2.74 19.09 -15.45
CA ARG A 136 -2.53 18.16 -14.33
C ARG A 136 -1.82 18.80 -13.16
N ARG A 137 -0.83 19.68 -13.37
CA ARG A 137 -0.18 20.41 -12.26
C ARG A 137 -1.11 21.36 -11.51
N LYS A 138 -2.20 21.82 -12.13
CA LYS A 138 -3.25 22.63 -11.47
C LYS A 138 -4.21 21.74 -10.67
N LEU A 139 -4.53 20.57 -11.23
CA LEU A 139 -5.49 19.62 -10.67
C LEU A 139 -4.88 18.80 -9.51
N TYR A 140 -3.68 18.27 -9.72
CA TYR A 140 -2.89 17.50 -8.76
C TYR A 140 -1.83 18.39 -8.14
N ARG A 141 -2.14 18.94 -6.96
CA ARG A 141 -1.23 19.80 -6.19
C ARG A 141 -0.76 19.09 -4.94
N TRP A 142 0.47 19.37 -4.51
CA TRP A 142 0.95 18.91 -3.23
C TRP A 142 0.26 19.67 -2.09
N GLY A 143 -0.15 18.92 -1.09
CA GLY A 143 -0.62 19.39 0.20
C GLY A 143 0.29 18.85 1.31
N ASN A 144 0.06 19.36 2.51
CA ASN A 144 0.76 18.96 3.72
C ASN A 144 -0.29 18.81 4.81
N TRP A 145 -0.66 17.56 5.12
CA TRP A 145 -1.65 17.26 6.14
C TRP A 145 -1.15 17.57 7.56
N LYS A 146 0.10 17.22 7.86
CA LYS A 146 0.77 17.50 9.15
C LYS A 146 2.26 17.78 8.89
N ASP A 147 2.75 18.86 9.49
CA ASP A 147 4.12 19.35 9.27
C ASP A 147 5.20 18.30 9.58
N GLY A 148 6.18 18.21 8.68
CA GLY A 148 7.32 17.29 8.78
C GLY A 148 7.04 15.88 8.23
N LEU A 149 5.85 15.62 7.69
CA LEU A 149 5.57 14.41 6.91
C LEU A 149 5.90 14.62 5.43
N ILE A 150 6.09 13.51 4.71
CA ILE A 150 6.13 13.51 3.24
C ILE A 150 4.82 14.08 2.68
N LEU A 151 4.90 14.73 1.52
CA LEU A 151 3.77 15.47 0.95
C LEU A 151 2.64 14.52 0.52
N ASN A 152 1.42 15.02 0.53
CA ASN A 152 0.21 14.30 0.11
C ASN A 152 -0.56 15.08 -0.96
N ILE A 153 -1.68 14.55 -1.48
CA ILE A 153 -2.53 15.34 -2.37
C ILE A 153 -3.16 16.52 -1.61
N ALA A 154 -3.21 17.70 -2.23
CA ALA A 154 -3.88 18.88 -1.69
C ALA A 154 -5.40 18.67 -1.69
N SER A 155 -5.92 18.19 -0.57
CA SER A 155 -7.34 17.93 -0.35
C SER A 155 -7.64 18.03 1.16
N THR A 156 -8.75 18.70 1.50
CA THR A 156 -9.28 18.70 2.87
C THR A 156 -10.31 17.60 3.06
N GLY A 157 -11.03 17.23 1.99
CA GLY A 157 -11.93 16.07 1.96
C GLY A 157 -12.11 15.50 0.57
N ILE A 158 -12.88 14.40 0.47
CA ILE A 158 -13.10 13.64 -0.77
C ILE A 158 -13.60 14.50 -1.93
N HIS A 159 -14.40 15.54 -1.64
CA HIS A 159 -14.94 16.43 -2.66
C HIS A 159 -13.88 17.32 -3.35
N ASP A 160 -12.71 17.50 -2.73
CA ASP A 160 -11.60 18.27 -3.30
C ASP A 160 -10.74 17.41 -4.25
N LEU A 161 -10.90 16.08 -4.22
CA LEU A 161 -10.15 15.20 -5.10
C LEU A 161 -10.62 15.36 -6.55
N PRO A 162 -9.69 15.25 -7.52
CA PRO A 162 -10.07 15.13 -8.92
C PRO A 162 -11.07 13.98 -9.09
N VAL A 163 -12.10 14.20 -9.91
CA VAL A 163 -13.19 13.22 -10.09
C VAL A 163 -12.69 11.83 -10.52
N ASP A 164 -11.59 11.79 -11.28
CA ASP A 164 -10.94 10.58 -11.77
C ASP A 164 -10.28 9.74 -10.65
N GLU A 165 -9.98 10.33 -9.49
CA GLU A 165 -9.36 9.64 -8.36
C GLU A 165 -10.38 9.05 -7.36
N ARG A 166 -11.63 9.51 -7.44
CA ARG A 166 -12.68 9.11 -6.50
C ARG A 166 -13.10 7.66 -6.71
N PHE A 167 -13.58 7.02 -5.65
CA PHE A 167 -14.20 5.70 -5.79
C PHE A 167 -15.35 5.75 -6.80
N LEU A 168 -15.39 4.74 -7.68
CA LEU A 168 -16.60 4.48 -8.45
C LEU A 168 -17.75 4.18 -7.50
N GLU A 169 -18.96 4.55 -7.90
CA GLU A 169 -20.13 4.57 -7.02
C GLU A 169 -20.43 3.20 -6.40
N ASP A 170 -20.23 2.12 -7.17
CA ASP A 170 -20.43 0.75 -6.71
C ASP A 170 -19.50 0.41 -5.52
N LYS A 171 -18.23 0.82 -5.59
CA LYS A 171 -17.24 0.62 -4.51
C LYS A 171 -17.55 1.54 -3.31
N ARG A 172 -17.92 2.79 -3.57
CA ARG A 172 -18.25 3.77 -2.53
C ARG A 172 -19.38 3.28 -1.62
N ILE A 173 -20.47 2.80 -2.22
CA ILE A 173 -21.64 2.29 -1.48
C ILE A 173 -21.26 1.06 -0.66
N ASP A 174 -20.54 0.10 -1.23
CA ASP A 174 -20.10 -1.11 -0.49
C ASP A 174 -19.18 -0.75 0.69
N PHE A 175 -18.22 0.15 0.45
CA PHE A 175 -17.30 0.61 1.48
C PHE A 175 -18.04 1.26 2.65
N GLU A 176 -18.95 2.21 2.38
CA GLU A 176 -19.72 2.91 3.42
C GLU A 176 -20.72 1.98 4.13
N ALA A 177 -21.41 1.12 3.39
CA ALA A 177 -22.38 0.17 3.96
C ALA A 177 -21.71 -0.89 4.85
N SER A 178 -20.55 -1.41 4.45
CA SER A 178 -19.79 -2.38 5.24
C SER A 178 -19.25 -1.79 6.54
N LEU A 179 -18.79 -0.53 6.53
CA LEU A 179 -18.37 0.18 7.74
C LEU A 179 -19.54 0.32 8.71
N ALA A 180 -20.68 0.82 8.22
CA ALA A 180 -21.89 0.99 9.03
C ALA A 180 -22.35 -0.35 9.64
N LYS A 181 -22.30 -1.44 8.86
CA LYS A 181 -22.59 -2.79 9.34
C LYS A 181 -21.61 -3.23 10.43
N GLY A 182 -20.30 -3.09 10.20
CA GLY A 182 -19.27 -3.48 11.17
C GLY A 182 -19.41 -2.74 12.51
N LEU A 183 -19.69 -1.44 12.47
CA LEU A 183 -19.95 -0.63 13.67
C LEU A 183 -21.28 -0.99 14.36
N ALA A 184 -22.33 -1.31 13.60
CA ALA A 184 -23.61 -1.74 14.17
C ALA A 184 -23.51 -3.11 14.87
N ASP A 185 -22.86 -4.08 14.22
CA ASP A 185 -22.59 -5.40 14.81
C ASP A 185 -21.75 -5.27 16.09
N LEU A 186 -20.87 -4.26 16.14
CA LEU A 186 -20.11 -3.93 17.32
C LEU A 186 -20.96 -3.38 18.46
N ALA A 187 -21.77 -2.35 18.18
CA ALA A 187 -22.60 -1.69 19.18
C ALA A 187 -23.55 -2.68 19.88
N VAL A 188 -24.07 -3.68 19.13
CA VAL A 188 -24.87 -4.77 19.69
C VAL A 188 -24.05 -5.60 20.68
N LYS A 189 -22.82 -5.99 20.33
CA LYS A 189 -21.98 -6.81 21.21
C LYS A 189 -21.48 -6.06 22.43
N ASP A 190 -21.05 -4.81 22.25
CA ASP A 190 -20.69 -3.94 23.37
C ASP A 190 -21.84 -3.90 24.37
N SER A 191 -23.06 -3.64 23.89
CA SER A 191 -24.26 -3.59 24.74
C SER A 191 -24.55 -4.91 25.45
N LEU A 192 -24.35 -6.06 24.80
CA LEU A 192 -24.53 -7.38 25.41
C LEU A 192 -23.45 -7.72 26.44
N ASN A 193 -22.25 -7.14 26.30
CA ASN A 193 -21.10 -7.43 27.15
C ASN A 193 -20.93 -6.46 28.34
N VAL A 194 -21.62 -5.31 28.35
CA VAL A 194 -21.54 -4.28 29.40
C VAL A 194 -21.81 -4.81 30.82
N LEU A 195 -22.62 -5.86 30.97
CA LEU A 195 -22.97 -6.46 32.26
C LEU A 195 -22.12 -7.68 32.64
N MET A 196 -21.15 -8.07 31.81
CA MET A 196 -20.38 -9.29 32.01
C MET A 196 -18.99 -9.05 32.60
N SER A 197 -18.48 -10.02 33.35
CA SER A 197 -17.15 -9.95 33.94
C SER A 197 -16.03 -9.98 32.87
N TRP A 198 -15.14 -8.98 32.92
CA TRP A 198 -13.94 -8.84 32.08
C TRP A 198 -12.68 -9.06 32.92
N ASN A 199 -12.57 -10.23 33.54
CA ASN A 199 -11.57 -10.53 34.57
C ASN A 199 -10.63 -11.69 34.22
N SER A 200 -10.78 -12.30 33.04
CA SER A 200 -9.90 -13.37 32.57
C SER A 200 -9.61 -13.22 31.08
N LEU A 201 -8.51 -13.82 30.62
CA LEU A 201 -8.15 -13.84 29.19
C LEU A 201 -9.23 -14.53 28.33
N ASP A 202 -10.02 -15.42 28.92
CA ASP A 202 -11.15 -16.07 28.23
C ASP A 202 -12.27 -15.07 27.89
N SER A 203 -12.39 -13.95 28.59
CA SER A 203 -13.35 -12.89 28.25
C SER A 203 -13.17 -12.37 26.81
N PHE A 204 -11.95 -12.38 26.26
CA PHE A 204 -11.69 -11.98 24.88
C PHE A 204 -12.32 -12.92 23.85
N ASN A 205 -12.59 -14.20 24.19
CA ASN A 205 -13.30 -15.12 23.30
C ASN A 205 -14.73 -14.68 22.98
N ARG A 206 -15.33 -13.86 23.85
CA ARG A 206 -16.71 -13.40 23.69
C ARG A 206 -16.86 -12.33 22.61
N ILE A 207 -15.81 -11.53 22.41
CA ILE A 207 -15.78 -10.49 21.37
C ILE A 207 -15.14 -11.01 20.09
N PHE A 208 -14.36 -12.09 20.20
CA PHE A 208 -13.74 -12.79 19.09
C PHE A 208 -14.80 -13.31 18.11
N TRP A 209 -15.12 -12.49 17.11
CA TRP A 209 -16.14 -12.75 16.10
C TRP A 209 -15.74 -12.17 14.74
N CYS A 210 -16.24 -12.84 13.69
CA CYS A 210 -16.32 -12.47 12.27
C CYS A 210 -15.26 -13.11 11.38
N GLY A 211 -15.71 -13.95 10.44
CA GLY A 211 -14.97 -14.28 9.21
C GLY A 211 -13.56 -14.84 9.41
N GLN A 212 -13.32 -15.49 10.54
CA GLN A 212 -11.99 -15.76 11.04
C GLN A 212 -11.31 -16.81 10.16
N SER A 213 -10.17 -16.43 9.62
CA SER A 213 -9.30 -17.37 8.95
C SER A 213 -8.91 -18.48 9.93
N LYS A 214 -8.52 -19.63 9.40
CA LYS A 214 -7.94 -20.72 10.20
C LYS A 214 -6.73 -20.24 11.01
N LEU A 215 -6.01 -19.23 10.51
CA LEU A 215 -4.87 -18.65 11.20
C LEU A 215 -5.27 -17.80 12.40
N ALA A 216 -6.34 -17.00 12.32
CA ALA A 216 -6.86 -16.25 13.46
C ALA A 216 -7.28 -17.17 14.62
N GLU A 217 -7.93 -18.30 14.31
CA GLU A 217 -8.26 -19.33 15.31
C GLU A 217 -6.99 -19.91 15.94
N ARG A 218 -5.98 -20.22 15.13
CA ARG A 218 -4.68 -20.70 15.63
C ARG A 218 -4.00 -19.69 16.55
N VAL A 219 -4.07 -18.39 16.22
CA VAL A 219 -3.54 -17.32 17.08
C VAL A 219 -4.28 -17.30 18.42
N ARG A 220 -5.62 -17.29 18.43
CA ARG A 220 -6.41 -17.40 19.67
C ARG A 220 -5.96 -18.58 20.53
N ASP A 221 -5.75 -19.74 19.91
CA ASP A 221 -5.45 -20.98 20.62
C ASP A 221 -4.00 -21.03 21.18
N SER A 222 -3.05 -20.33 20.54
CA SER A 222 -1.61 -20.52 20.81
C SER A 222 -0.78 -19.24 20.94
N TRP A 223 -1.37 -18.04 21.01
CA TRP A 223 -0.64 -16.76 21.15
C TRP A 223 0.31 -16.68 22.36
N LYS A 224 0.10 -17.51 23.38
CA LYS A 224 0.97 -17.60 24.54
C LYS A 224 2.27 -18.36 24.27
N GLU A 225 2.36 -19.12 23.18
CA GLU A 225 3.56 -19.87 22.80
C GLU A 225 4.68 -18.94 22.33
N ASP A 226 5.90 -19.16 22.82
CA ASP A 226 7.08 -18.39 22.42
C ASP A 226 7.45 -18.61 20.94
N ALA A 227 7.19 -19.81 20.42
CA ALA A 227 7.39 -20.12 19.01
C ALA A 227 6.48 -19.28 18.10
N LEU A 228 5.21 -19.09 18.47
CA LEU A 228 4.29 -18.25 17.67
C LEU A 228 4.61 -16.76 17.84
N PHE A 229 5.07 -16.35 19.01
CA PHE A 229 5.55 -14.99 19.25
C PHE A 229 6.76 -14.66 18.34
N GLY A 230 7.77 -15.53 18.31
CA GLY A 230 8.93 -15.35 17.44
C GLY A 230 8.61 -15.49 15.95
N TYR A 231 7.72 -16.42 15.57
CA TYR A 231 7.29 -16.64 14.19
C TYR A 231 6.72 -15.37 13.54
N GLN A 232 5.99 -14.55 14.30
CA GLN A 232 5.37 -13.31 13.81
C GLN A 232 6.40 -12.28 13.30
N PHE A 233 7.64 -12.29 13.81
CA PHE A 233 8.69 -11.40 13.32
C PHE A 233 9.20 -11.77 11.92
N LEU A 234 9.02 -13.04 11.50
CA LEU A 234 9.41 -13.51 10.17
C LEU A 234 8.25 -13.50 9.19
N ASN A 235 7.06 -13.93 9.65
CA ASN A 235 5.94 -14.30 8.78
C ASN A 235 4.58 -13.76 9.28
N GLY A 236 4.59 -12.88 10.29
CA GLY A 236 3.39 -12.21 10.78
C GLY A 236 3.00 -11.00 9.92
N THR A 237 2.14 -10.13 10.46
CA THR A 237 1.72 -8.90 9.77
C THR A 237 2.87 -7.91 9.56
N ASN A 238 3.89 -7.90 10.42
CA ASN A 238 4.96 -6.89 10.39
C ASN A 238 6.36 -7.52 10.34
N PRO A 239 6.76 -8.11 9.21
CA PRO A 239 8.09 -8.72 9.05
C PRO A 239 9.20 -7.69 8.76
N MET A 240 8.96 -6.39 9.04
CA MET A 240 9.85 -5.29 8.64
C MET A 240 10.91 -4.93 9.69
N LEU A 241 10.72 -5.30 10.97
CA LEU A 241 11.61 -4.87 12.06
C LEU A 241 12.79 -5.80 12.28
N LEU A 242 12.57 -7.11 12.15
CA LEU A 242 13.54 -8.13 12.51
C LEU A 242 14.81 -7.97 11.65
N ARG A 243 15.97 -8.10 12.30
CA ARG A 243 17.27 -8.15 11.64
C ARG A 243 18.19 -9.14 12.31
N HIS A 244 19.16 -9.64 11.57
CA HIS A 244 20.29 -10.41 12.09
C HIS A 244 21.17 -9.50 12.95
N SER A 245 21.58 -9.97 14.13
CA SER A 245 22.44 -9.20 15.02
C SER A 245 23.90 -9.40 14.63
N VAL A 246 24.58 -8.30 14.29
CA VAL A 246 26.03 -8.27 14.02
C VAL A 246 26.86 -8.01 15.28
N GLU A 247 26.25 -7.34 16.26
CA GLU A 247 26.77 -7.11 17.60
C GLU A 247 25.58 -7.04 18.59
N LEU A 248 25.84 -7.10 19.90
CA LEU A 248 24.78 -6.88 20.87
C LEU A 248 24.37 -5.40 20.88
N PRO A 249 23.07 -5.07 20.85
CA PRO A 249 22.61 -3.68 20.87
C PRO A 249 23.18 -2.90 22.05
N ALA A 250 23.72 -1.70 21.81
CA ALA A 250 24.34 -0.87 22.85
C ALA A 250 23.40 -0.53 24.03
N ARG A 251 22.08 -0.52 23.78
CA ARG A 251 21.04 -0.32 24.81
C ARG A 251 20.77 -1.56 25.66
N LEU A 252 21.23 -2.74 25.26
CA LEU A 252 21.11 -3.98 26.03
C LEU A 252 22.20 -4.03 27.10
N LYS A 253 21.95 -3.32 28.21
CA LYS A 253 22.81 -3.34 29.39
C LYS A 253 22.31 -4.42 30.36
N PHE A 254 23.25 -5.17 30.95
CA PHE A 254 22.95 -6.30 31.83
C PHE A 254 22.97 -5.87 33.30
N PRO A 255 21.85 -6.01 34.04
CA PRO A 255 21.86 -5.91 35.51
C PRO A 255 22.76 -6.99 36.14
N PRO A 256 23.24 -6.79 37.39
CA PRO A 256 24.01 -7.82 38.10
C PRO A 256 23.28 -9.17 38.15
N GLY A 257 24.02 -10.28 37.93
CA GLY A 257 23.46 -11.64 37.95
C GLY A 257 22.93 -12.14 36.59
N MET A 258 23.20 -11.43 35.49
CA MET A 258 22.78 -11.78 34.12
C MET A 258 23.91 -12.34 33.25
N GLU A 259 25.01 -12.80 33.86
CA GLU A 259 26.21 -13.28 33.15
C GLU A 259 25.90 -14.52 32.30
N GLU A 260 25.01 -15.41 32.76
CA GLU A 260 24.59 -16.58 32.00
C GLU A 260 23.84 -16.20 30.72
N LEU A 261 22.89 -15.26 30.82
CA LEU A 261 22.16 -14.74 29.66
C LEU A 261 23.12 -14.08 28.66
N GLN A 262 24.06 -13.26 29.16
CA GLN A 262 25.05 -12.61 28.31
C GLN A 262 25.88 -13.65 27.55
N ALA A 263 26.36 -14.70 28.22
CA ALA A 263 27.09 -15.79 27.57
C ALA A 263 26.24 -16.55 26.53
N GLN A 264 24.94 -16.75 26.79
CA GLN A 264 24.03 -17.36 25.82
C GLN A 264 23.84 -16.47 24.58
N LEU A 265 23.68 -15.16 24.75
CA LEU A 265 23.56 -14.21 23.63
C LEU A 265 24.84 -14.17 22.80
N GLU A 266 26.01 -14.09 23.44
CA GLU A 266 27.32 -14.14 22.76
C GLU A 266 27.51 -15.44 21.97
N LYS A 267 27.04 -16.57 22.50
CA LYS A 267 27.08 -17.85 21.78
C LYS A 267 26.26 -17.82 20.49
N GLU A 268 25.03 -17.32 20.54
CA GLU A 268 24.16 -17.24 19.35
C GLU A 268 24.68 -16.18 18.36
N LEU A 269 25.29 -15.09 18.86
CA LEU A 269 25.96 -14.07 18.04
C LEU A 269 27.12 -14.68 17.25
N GLN A 270 28.03 -15.38 17.93
CA GLN A 270 29.15 -16.09 17.29
C GLN A 270 28.68 -17.21 16.35
N GLY A 271 27.54 -17.83 16.66
CA GLY A 271 26.89 -18.83 15.82
C GLY A 271 26.17 -18.25 14.59
N GLY A 272 26.02 -16.92 14.50
CA GLY A 272 25.26 -16.27 13.43
C GLY A 272 23.76 -16.56 13.48
N THR A 273 23.22 -16.95 14.63
CA THR A 273 21.82 -17.33 14.84
C THR A 273 21.04 -16.35 15.71
N LEU A 274 21.68 -15.25 16.15
CA LEU A 274 21.06 -14.20 16.94
C LEU A 274 20.37 -13.15 16.04
N PHE A 275 19.16 -12.79 16.43
CA PHE A 275 18.34 -11.76 15.79
C PHE A 275 17.82 -10.78 16.84
N GLU A 276 17.47 -9.58 16.36
CA GLU A 276 16.93 -8.51 17.19
C GLU A 276 15.74 -7.81 16.52
N ALA A 277 14.82 -7.35 17.35
CA ALA A 277 13.78 -6.41 16.98
C ALA A 277 13.78 -5.24 17.98
N ASP A 278 14.20 -4.06 17.51
CA ASP A 278 14.31 -2.84 18.30
C ASP A 278 13.18 -1.86 17.97
N PHE A 279 12.44 -1.47 19.01
CA PHE A 279 11.32 -0.54 18.93
C PHE A 279 11.69 0.87 19.39
N SER A 280 12.99 1.23 19.37
CA SER A 280 13.52 2.56 19.70
C SER A 280 12.77 3.73 19.05
N LEU A 281 12.12 3.53 17.90
CA LEU A 281 11.30 4.55 17.24
C LEU A 281 10.09 5.03 18.09
N LEU A 282 9.66 4.24 19.08
CA LEU A 282 8.61 4.60 20.03
C LEU A 282 9.11 5.45 21.21
N ASP A 283 10.41 5.65 21.35
CA ASP A 283 10.97 6.40 22.47
C ASP A 283 10.45 7.84 22.52
N GLY A 284 10.09 8.33 23.70
CA GLY A 284 9.55 9.69 23.88
C GLY A 284 8.27 10.00 23.10
N ILE A 285 7.60 9.02 22.48
CA ILE A 285 6.29 9.24 21.85
C ILE A 285 5.24 9.46 22.94
N LYS A 286 4.48 10.54 22.80
CA LYS A 286 3.40 10.85 23.74
C LYS A 286 2.28 9.82 23.61
N ALA A 287 1.99 9.12 24.70
CA ALA A 287 0.85 8.22 24.78
C ALA A 287 -0.49 8.97 24.89
N ASN A 288 -1.53 8.36 24.34
CA ASN A 288 -2.88 8.91 24.27
C ASN A 288 -3.55 9.05 25.65
N VAL A 289 -4.58 9.88 25.72
CA VAL A 289 -5.50 9.99 26.87
C VAL A 289 -6.91 9.75 26.36
N ILE A 290 -7.47 8.58 26.69
CA ILE A 290 -8.79 8.14 26.20
C ILE A 290 -9.77 8.26 27.35
N LEU A 291 -10.83 9.06 27.18
CA LEU A 291 -11.87 9.29 28.21
C LEU A 291 -11.26 9.62 29.60
N CYS A 292 -10.34 10.58 29.63
CA CYS A 292 -9.60 11.01 30.83
C CYS A 292 -8.71 9.92 31.46
N SER A 293 -8.49 8.79 30.78
CA SER A 293 -7.64 7.70 31.25
C SER A 293 -6.33 7.68 30.47
N GLN A 294 -5.21 7.78 31.19
CA GLN A 294 -3.87 7.70 30.60
C GLN A 294 -3.65 6.33 29.95
N GLN A 295 -3.23 6.34 28.69
CA GLN A 295 -2.73 5.15 28.00
C GLN A 295 -1.20 5.13 28.07
N TYR A 296 -0.58 4.01 27.74
CA TYR A 296 0.84 3.83 27.91
C TYR A 296 1.48 3.17 26.69
N LEU A 297 2.74 3.51 26.45
CA LEU A 297 3.60 2.94 25.41
C LEU A 297 4.84 2.33 26.07
N ALA A 298 5.46 1.38 25.39
CA ALA A 298 6.75 0.82 25.74
C ALA A 298 7.72 0.97 24.56
N VAL A 299 9.01 0.88 24.86
CA VAL A 299 10.10 0.94 23.88
C VAL A 299 10.88 -0.37 23.94
N PRO A 300 10.28 -1.50 23.53
CA PRO A 300 10.90 -2.79 23.73
C PRO A 300 12.16 -2.99 22.88
N LEU A 301 13.07 -3.83 23.38
CA LEU A 301 14.07 -4.55 22.61
C LEU A 301 13.82 -6.04 22.84
N VAL A 302 13.81 -6.82 21.76
CA VAL A 302 13.66 -8.28 21.81
C VAL A 302 14.89 -8.91 21.16
N MET A 303 15.55 -9.81 21.89
CA MET A 303 16.58 -10.68 21.31
C MET A 303 15.99 -12.06 21.10
N LEU A 304 16.24 -12.65 19.93
CA LEU A 304 15.72 -13.95 19.52
C LEU A 304 16.83 -14.82 18.95
N LYS A 305 16.71 -16.14 19.07
CA LYS A 305 17.61 -17.10 18.43
C LYS A 305 16.87 -17.95 17.40
N LEU A 306 17.49 -18.15 16.25
CA LEU A 306 17.03 -19.09 15.24
C LEU A 306 17.56 -20.49 15.56
N GLN A 307 16.67 -21.42 15.86
CA GLN A 307 17.03 -22.80 16.15
C GLN A 307 17.27 -23.61 14.85
N PRO A 308 18.06 -24.70 14.91
CA PRO A 308 18.29 -25.57 13.76
C PRO A 308 17.02 -26.20 13.17
N ASP A 309 15.94 -26.32 13.94
CA ASP A 309 14.63 -26.80 13.47
C ASP A 309 13.78 -25.70 12.79
N GLY A 310 14.37 -24.51 12.59
CA GLY A 310 13.76 -23.37 11.92
C GLY A 310 12.92 -22.46 12.82
N LYS A 311 12.78 -22.74 14.12
CA LYS A 311 12.01 -21.88 15.03
C LYS A 311 12.82 -20.68 15.49
N LEU A 312 12.24 -19.49 15.40
CA LEU A 312 12.76 -18.28 16.02
C LEU A 312 12.18 -18.15 17.43
N LEU A 313 13.01 -18.19 18.47
CA LEU A 313 12.56 -18.14 19.87
C LEU A 313 13.07 -16.90 20.60
N PRO A 314 12.22 -16.18 21.36
CA PRO A 314 12.65 -15.07 22.21
C PRO A 314 13.56 -15.54 23.34
N MET A 315 14.63 -14.78 23.59
CA MET A 315 15.58 -15.02 24.68
C MET A 315 15.43 -14.00 25.81
N VAL A 316 15.26 -12.73 25.46
CA VAL A 316 15.11 -11.63 26.43
C VAL A 316 14.26 -10.50 25.85
N ILE A 317 13.47 -9.87 26.70
CA ILE A 317 12.72 -8.64 26.42
C ILE A 317 13.17 -7.56 27.41
N GLN A 318 13.57 -6.40 26.89
CA GLN A 318 13.78 -5.17 27.68
C GLN A 318 12.67 -4.19 27.31
N LEU A 319 11.82 -3.75 28.24
CA LEU A 319 10.64 -2.91 27.92
C LEU A 319 10.92 -1.40 27.86
N GLN A 320 12.04 -0.96 28.42
CA GLN A 320 12.41 0.45 28.59
C GLN A 320 13.87 0.67 28.19
N LEU A 321 14.18 1.86 27.69
CA LEU A 321 15.56 2.28 27.45
C LEU A 321 16.32 2.49 28.78
N PRO A 322 17.60 2.13 28.87
CA PRO A 322 18.44 2.55 29.98
C PRO A 322 18.62 4.06 29.99
N HIS A 323 18.48 4.69 31.15
CA HIS A 323 18.74 6.12 31.34
C HIS A 323 20.00 6.32 32.18
N GLU A 324 20.85 7.27 31.81
CA GLU A 324 22.03 7.60 32.60
C GLU A 324 21.62 8.09 34.00
N GLY A 325 22.32 7.60 35.02
CA GLY A 325 22.04 7.93 36.43
C GLY A 325 20.85 7.20 37.06
N SER A 326 20.11 6.38 36.31
CA SER A 326 19.02 5.55 36.83
C SER A 326 19.42 4.07 36.94
N PRO A 327 18.77 3.29 37.82
CA PRO A 327 18.91 1.83 37.81
C PRO A 327 18.61 1.25 36.42
N LEU A 328 19.34 0.19 36.05
CA LEU A 328 19.09 -0.49 34.78
C LEU A 328 17.66 -1.09 34.76
N PRO A 329 16.96 -0.98 33.63
CA PRO A 329 15.63 -1.58 33.49
C PRO A 329 15.73 -3.11 33.60
N PRO A 330 14.71 -3.79 34.16
CA PRO A 330 14.70 -5.24 34.21
C PRO A 330 14.76 -5.87 32.81
N LEU A 331 15.48 -6.99 32.73
CA LEU A 331 15.44 -7.89 31.58
C LEU A 331 14.48 -9.03 31.88
N PHE A 332 13.43 -9.16 31.06
CA PHE A 332 12.41 -10.19 31.18
C PHE A 332 12.81 -11.42 30.36
N LEU A 333 12.71 -12.61 30.96
CA LEU A 333 13.19 -13.87 30.40
C LEU A 333 12.05 -14.89 30.32
N PRO A 334 12.12 -15.87 29.39
CA PRO A 334 11.17 -16.98 29.35
C PRO A 334 11.11 -17.81 30.65
N THR A 335 12.15 -17.73 31.50
CA THR A 335 12.24 -18.40 32.80
C THR A 335 11.56 -17.64 33.95
N ASP A 336 11.12 -16.41 33.71
CA ASP A 336 10.37 -15.63 34.70
C ASP A 336 8.98 -16.24 34.98
N PRO A 337 8.31 -15.85 36.09
CA PRO A 337 6.96 -16.32 36.38
C PRO A 337 5.99 -16.14 35.19
N PRO A 338 5.03 -17.05 34.97
CA PRO A 338 4.26 -17.07 33.72
C PRO A 338 3.57 -15.75 33.35
N MET A 339 3.05 -15.01 34.33
CA MET A 339 2.37 -13.72 34.08
C MET A 339 3.34 -12.58 33.80
N VAL A 340 4.55 -12.63 34.37
CA VAL A 340 5.62 -11.67 34.10
C VAL A 340 6.05 -11.78 32.63
N TRP A 341 6.36 -12.99 32.19
CA TRP A 341 6.75 -13.23 30.81
C TRP A 341 5.63 -12.94 29.81
N LEU A 342 4.40 -13.36 30.13
CA LEU A 342 3.24 -13.06 29.29
C LEU A 342 3.02 -11.56 29.12
N LEU A 343 3.08 -10.77 30.20
CA LEU A 343 2.89 -9.33 30.15
C LEU A 343 3.99 -8.64 29.33
N ALA A 344 5.24 -9.05 29.48
CA ALA A 344 6.35 -8.53 28.66
C ALA A 344 6.11 -8.77 27.15
N LYS A 345 5.62 -9.96 26.78
CA LYS A 345 5.24 -10.25 25.39
C LYS A 345 4.05 -9.41 24.91
N CYS A 346 3.02 -9.20 25.74
CA CYS A 346 1.89 -8.33 25.40
C CYS A 346 2.35 -6.90 25.08
N TRP A 347 3.32 -6.36 25.83
CA TRP A 347 3.90 -5.06 25.56
C TRP A 347 4.62 -5.01 24.21
N VAL A 348 5.42 -6.02 23.88
CA VAL A 348 6.04 -6.12 22.55
C VAL A 348 4.98 -6.17 21.46
N ARG A 349 3.95 -6.99 21.62
CA ARG A 349 2.85 -7.10 20.65
C ARG A 349 2.09 -5.79 20.48
N SER A 350 1.91 -5.02 21.55
CA SER A 350 1.28 -3.69 21.49
C SER A 350 2.16 -2.68 20.76
N SER A 351 3.47 -2.65 21.06
CA SER A 351 4.44 -1.81 20.35
C SER A 351 4.56 -2.18 18.87
N ASP A 352 4.49 -3.46 18.54
CA ASP A 352 4.44 -3.95 17.14
C ASP A 352 3.19 -3.49 16.41
N PHE A 353 2.02 -3.54 17.04
CA PHE A 353 0.81 -2.95 16.45
C PHE A 353 1.00 -1.47 16.12
N GLN A 354 1.63 -0.68 17.02
CA GLN A 354 1.84 0.75 16.76
C GLN A 354 2.78 1.01 15.57
N LEU A 355 3.93 0.31 15.54
CA LEU A 355 4.90 0.49 14.46
C LEU A 355 4.41 -0.09 13.14
N HIS A 356 3.70 -1.21 13.18
CA HIS A 356 3.07 -1.78 12.00
C HIS A 356 2.10 -0.79 11.37
N GLU A 357 1.06 -0.35 12.10
CA GLU A 357 -0.02 0.42 11.50
C GLU A 357 0.47 1.78 10.99
N LEU A 358 1.39 2.42 11.72
CA LEU A 358 1.88 3.76 11.36
C LEU A 358 3.07 3.73 10.40
N HIS A 359 4.09 2.92 10.66
CA HIS A 359 5.31 2.90 9.85
C HIS A 359 5.18 1.93 8.68
N SER A 360 4.95 0.65 8.94
CA SER A 360 4.96 -0.39 7.89
C SER A 360 3.76 -0.31 6.95
N HIS A 361 2.58 0.06 7.45
CA HIS A 361 1.32 0.07 6.71
C HIS A 361 0.99 1.48 6.18
N LEU A 362 0.75 2.46 7.05
CA LEU A 362 0.36 3.81 6.63
C LEU A 362 1.49 4.55 5.90
N LEU A 363 2.66 4.73 6.50
CA LEU A 363 3.73 5.52 5.88
C LEU A 363 4.35 4.81 4.68
N ARG A 364 4.82 3.58 4.85
CA ARG A 364 5.54 2.82 3.81
C ARG A 364 4.63 2.25 2.73
N GLY A 365 3.36 1.98 3.01
CA GLY A 365 2.38 1.56 2.01
C GLY A 365 1.62 2.76 1.45
N HIS A 366 0.67 3.28 2.23
CA HIS A 366 -0.30 4.27 1.78
C HIS A 366 0.32 5.61 1.35
N LEU A 367 1.11 6.26 2.22
CA LEU A 367 1.62 7.60 1.95
C LEU A 367 2.70 7.57 0.85
N MET A 368 3.55 6.54 0.84
CA MET A 368 4.52 6.36 -0.25
C MET A 368 3.82 6.15 -1.59
N ALA A 369 2.79 5.29 -1.66
CA ALA A 369 2.02 5.09 -2.88
C ALA A 369 1.35 6.39 -3.38
N GLU A 370 0.84 7.23 -2.47
CA GLU A 370 0.28 8.54 -2.82
C GLU A 370 1.33 9.51 -3.35
N VAL A 371 2.54 9.54 -2.79
CA VAL A 371 3.65 10.34 -3.33
C VAL A 371 3.99 9.92 -4.76
N ILE A 372 4.09 8.60 -5.00
CA ILE A 372 4.35 8.07 -6.36
C ILE A 372 3.22 8.48 -7.31
N ALA A 373 1.96 8.34 -6.89
CA ALA A 373 0.79 8.67 -7.70
C ALA A 373 0.75 10.17 -8.06
N VAL A 374 0.87 11.06 -7.07
CA VAL A 374 0.82 12.52 -7.29
C VAL A 374 1.98 12.98 -8.18
N ALA A 375 3.21 12.49 -7.96
CA ALA A 375 4.35 12.79 -8.82
C ALA A 375 4.10 12.31 -10.26
N THR A 376 3.57 11.10 -10.43
CA THR A 376 3.25 10.54 -11.76
C THR A 376 2.23 11.39 -12.50
N MET A 377 1.12 11.75 -11.83
CA MET A 377 0.08 12.59 -12.43
C MET A 377 0.62 13.98 -12.80
N ARG A 378 1.59 14.54 -12.07
CA ARG A 378 2.12 15.88 -12.33
C ARG A 378 3.19 15.94 -13.42
N CYS A 379 3.90 14.84 -13.67
CA CYS A 379 5.13 14.85 -14.47
C CYS A 379 5.07 13.97 -15.72
N LEU A 380 4.26 12.91 -15.75
CA LEU A 380 4.20 11.99 -16.89
C LEU A 380 2.86 12.13 -17.63
N PRO A 381 2.86 12.49 -18.93
CA PRO A 381 1.62 12.61 -19.71
C PRO A 381 0.99 11.25 -20.02
N SER A 382 -0.29 11.22 -20.40
CA SER A 382 -1.05 9.98 -20.69
C SER A 382 -0.44 9.10 -21.78
N ILE A 383 0.33 9.70 -22.69
CA ILE A 383 1.02 9.02 -23.78
C ILE A 383 2.34 8.37 -23.34
N HIS A 384 2.90 8.78 -22.20
CA HIS A 384 4.21 8.32 -21.74
C HIS A 384 4.21 6.82 -21.38
N PRO A 385 5.22 6.04 -21.79
CA PRO A 385 5.26 4.60 -21.49
C PRO A 385 5.24 4.29 -19.99
N ILE A 386 6.00 5.05 -19.18
CA ILE A 386 6.03 4.87 -17.73
C ILE A 386 4.69 5.25 -17.06
N PHE A 387 3.97 6.27 -17.57
CA PHE A 387 2.62 6.58 -17.08
C PHE A 387 1.68 5.40 -17.29
N LYS A 388 1.64 4.86 -18.51
CA LYS A 388 0.74 3.75 -18.88
C LYS A 388 1.04 2.48 -18.10
N LEU A 389 2.31 2.25 -17.75
CA LEU A 389 2.75 1.16 -16.90
C LEU A 389 2.29 1.35 -15.44
N LEU A 390 2.40 2.56 -14.91
CA LEU A 390 2.17 2.84 -13.49
C LEU A 390 0.70 3.11 -13.12
N ILE A 391 -0.08 3.73 -14.01
CA ILE A 391 -1.43 4.20 -13.68
C ILE A 391 -2.38 3.10 -13.14
N PRO A 392 -2.32 1.82 -13.55
CA PRO A 392 -3.15 0.78 -12.93
C PRO A 392 -2.83 0.54 -11.45
N HIS A 393 -1.64 0.95 -10.99
CA HIS A 393 -1.14 0.73 -9.63
C HIS A 393 -1.45 1.87 -8.65
N PHE A 394 -2.17 2.91 -9.10
CA PHE A 394 -2.60 4.03 -8.25
C PHE A 394 -4.10 4.11 -8.05
N ARG A 395 -4.84 3.14 -8.60
CA ARG A 395 -6.30 3.15 -8.62
C ARG A 395 -6.83 3.32 -7.19
N TYR A 396 -7.51 4.44 -6.98
CA TYR A 396 -8.12 4.87 -5.72
C TYR A 396 -7.18 5.13 -4.52
N THR A 397 -5.87 5.15 -4.71
CA THR A 397 -4.91 5.40 -3.62
C THR A 397 -5.12 6.76 -2.96
N MET A 398 -5.39 7.81 -3.75
CA MET A 398 -5.64 9.15 -3.19
C MET A 398 -6.96 9.21 -2.39
N GLU A 399 -8.01 8.54 -2.87
CA GLU A 399 -9.32 8.48 -2.19
C GLU A 399 -9.21 7.80 -0.82
N ILE A 400 -8.61 6.61 -0.75
CA ILE A 400 -8.50 5.87 0.51
C ILE A 400 -7.62 6.62 1.53
N ASN A 401 -6.57 7.30 1.07
CA ASN A 401 -5.72 8.09 1.94
C ASN A 401 -6.42 9.35 2.47
N VAL A 402 -7.21 10.04 1.63
CA VAL A 402 -8.04 11.17 2.09
C VAL A 402 -9.09 10.69 3.11
N ARG A 403 -9.72 9.52 2.90
CA ARG A 403 -10.63 8.90 3.88
C ARG A 403 -9.93 8.62 5.20
N ALA A 404 -8.73 8.05 5.17
CA ALA A 404 -7.94 7.81 6.38
C ALA A 404 -7.65 9.12 7.15
N ARG A 405 -7.25 10.18 6.44
CA ARG A 405 -7.01 11.52 7.03
C ARG A 405 -8.25 12.26 7.52
N ASN A 406 -9.46 11.77 7.22
CA ASN A 406 -10.73 12.37 7.60
C ASN A 406 -11.51 11.58 8.67
N GLY A 407 -11.00 10.45 9.14
CA GLY A 407 -11.69 9.69 10.19
C GLY A 407 -10.87 8.60 10.88
N LEU A 408 -9.79 8.11 10.27
CA LEU A 408 -8.93 7.08 10.88
C LEU A 408 -7.83 7.72 11.72
N VAL A 409 -6.96 8.51 11.08
CA VAL A 409 -5.79 9.17 11.69
C VAL A 409 -5.96 10.68 11.85
N SER A 410 -7.16 11.20 11.57
CA SER A 410 -7.50 12.61 11.82
C SER A 410 -7.49 12.92 13.31
N ASP A 411 -7.42 14.21 13.65
CA ASP A 411 -7.74 14.64 15.00
C ASP A 411 -9.16 14.17 15.36
N LEU A 412 -9.36 13.61 16.55
CA LEU A 412 -10.60 12.95 17.02
C LEU A 412 -11.03 11.69 16.21
N GLY A 413 -10.18 11.22 15.30
CA GLY A 413 -10.40 10.00 14.52
C GLY A 413 -10.29 8.72 15.38
N ILE A 414 -10.40 7.56 14.73
CA ILE A 414 -10.35 6.26 15.39
C ILE A 414 -9.05 6.06 16.21
N PHE A 415 -7.89 6.51 15.71
CA PHE A 415 -6.64 6.42 16.44
C PHE A 415 -6.71 7.15 17.79
N ASP A 416 -7.29 8.36 17.81
CA ASP A 416 -7.48 9.13 19.04
C ASP A 416 -8.48 8.47 20.00
N GLN A 417 -9.42 7.68 19.48
CA GLN A 417 -10.46 7.05 20.29
C GLN A 417 -10.01 5.77 21.00
N VAL A 418 -9.07 4.99 20.42
CA VAL A 418 -8.69 3.66 20.96
C VAL A 418 -7.21 3.32 20.95
N VAL A 419 -6.39 3.98 20.14
CA VAL A 419 -5.00 3.58 19.93
C VAL A 419 -4.06 4.35 20.86
N SER A 420 -3.06 3.68 21.43
CA SER A 420 -2.13 4.28 22.40
C SER A 420 -1.25 5.39 21.84
N THR A 421 -0.98 5.40 20.54
CA THR A 421 -0.30 6.50 19.83
C THR A 421 -1.26 7.60 19.38
N GLY A 422 -2.58 7.46 19.56
CA GLY A 422 -3.56 8.52 19.30
C GLY A 422 -3.28 9.82 20.09
N GLY A 423 -3.94 10.91 19.72
CA GLY A 423 -3.83 12.21 20.40
C GLY A 423 -2.53 12.96 20.13
N GLY A 424 -1.94 12.72 18.95
CA GLY A 424 -0.75 13.41 18.44
C GLY A 424 0.55 12.60 18.47
N GLY A 425 0.65 11.54 19.28
CA GLY A 425 1.84 10.67 19.32
C GLY A 425 2.13 9.99 17.98
N HIS A 426 1.07 9.59 17.26
CA HIS A 426 1.13 8.96 15.96
C HIS A 426 1.69 9.89 14.88
N VAL A 427 1.38 11.19 14.94
CA VAL A 427 1.95 12.19 14.03
C VAL A 427 3.45 12.36 14.30
N GLU A 428 3.86 12.43 15.57
CA GLU A 428 5.27 12.50 15.95
C GLU A 428 6.04 11.25 15.51
N LEU A 429 5.45 10.07 15.68
CA LEU A 429 6.03 8.81 15.23
C LEU A 429 6.20 8.79 13.71
N LEU A 430 5.15 9.16 12.96
CA LEU A 430 5.19 9.25 11.50
C LEU A 430 6.27 10.23 11.02
N ARG A 431 6.44 11.36 11.71
CA ARG A 431 7.49 12.36 11.39
C ARG A 431 8.89 11.78 11.55
N ARG A 432 9.16 11.09 12.67
CA ARG A 432 10.46 10.43 12.89
C ARG A 432 10.68 9.30 11.91
N ALA A 433 9.65 8.50 11.64
CA ALA A 433 9.71 7.39 10.70
C ALA A 433 10.00 7.87 9.27
N ALA A 434 9.43 9.00 8.85
CA ALA A 434 9.67 9.59 7.53
C ALA A 434 11.16 9.91 7.28
N ALA A 435 11.88 10.34 8.33
CA ALA A 435 13.32 10.59 8.25
C ALA A 435 14.16 9.31 8.12
N LEU A 436 13.61 8.14 8.43
CA LEU A 436 14.28 6.85 8.36
C LEU A 436 13.99 6.08 7.06
N LEU A 437 13.15 6.62 6.18
CA LEU A 437 12.83 5.97 4.91
C LEU A 437 14.03 6.02 3.98
N THR A 438 14.66 4.88 3.71
CA THR A 438 15.74 4.73 2.73
C THR A 438 15.25 4.07 1.46
N TYR A 439 15.92 4.35 0.34
CA TYR A 439 15.61 3.70 -0.93
C TYR A 439 15.77 2.17 -0.86
N SER A 440 16.85 1.68 -0.24
CA SER A 440 17.11 0.24 -0.08
C SER A 440 15.99 -0.47 0.68
N SER A 441 15.38 0.19 1.68
CA SER A 441 14.30 -0.42 2.45
C SER A 441 13.03 -0.72 1.64
N PHE A 442 12.85 -0.12 0.45
CA PHE A 442 11.71 -0.41 -0.44
C PHE A 442 12.04 -1.44 -1.54
N CYS A 443 13.29 -1.90 -1.59
CA CYS A 443 13.78 -2.87 -2.55
C CYS A 443 14.09 -4.18 -1.79
N PRO A 444 13.23 -5.22 -1.85
CA PRO A 444 13.44 -6.46 -1.10
C PRO A 444 14.83 -7.09 -1.22
N PRO A 445 15.50 -7.12 -2.39
CA PRO A 445 16.88 -7.61 -2.47
C PRO A 445 17.84 -6.85 -1.56
N ASP A 446 17.68 -5.53 -1.45
CA ASP A 446 18.55 -4.66 -0.66
C ASP A 446 18.12 -4.64 0.81
N ASP A 447 16.83 -4.48 1.10
CA ASP A 447 16.28 -4.53 2.46
C ASP A 447 16.63 -5.84 3.19
N LEU A 448 16.45 -6.98 2.52
CA LEU A 448 16.75 -8.27 3.12
C LEU A 448 18.25 -8.51 3.26
N ALA A 449 19.07 -7.92 2.39
CA ALA A 449 20.53 -7.95 2.54
C ALA A 449 20.96 -7.12 3.75
N ASP A 450 20.49 -5.86 3.83
CA ASP A 450 20.79 -4.92 4.91
C ASP A 450 20.36 -5.46 6.28
N ARG A 451 19.23 -6.19 6.34
CA ARG A 451 18.72 -6.82 7.57
C ARG A 451 19.28 -8.23 7.82
N GLY A 452 20.07 -8.80 6.92
CA GLY A 452 20.64 -10.15 7.08
C GLY A 452 19.59 -11.28 7.05
N LEU A 453 18.53 -11.12 6.25
CA LEU A 453 17.44 -12.10 6.09
C LEU A 453 17.53 -12.92 4.81
N LEU A 454 18.47 -12.60 3.91
CA LEU A 454 18.74 -13.43 2.73
C LEU A 454 19.17 -14.85 3.15
N GLY A 455 18.51 -15.85 2.58
CA GLY A 455 18.80 -17.26 2.86
C GLY A 455 18.19 -17.82 4.16
N VAL A 456 17.47 -17.01 4.94
CA VAL A 456 16.75 -17.52 6.12
C VAL A 456 15.51 -18.30 5.68
N GLU A 457 15.62 -19.63 5.60
CA GLU A 457 14.55 -20.52 5.12
C GLU A 457 13.24 -20.43 5.92
N SER A 458 13.32 -20.02 7.18
CA SER A 458 12.16 -19.77 8.04
C SER A 458 11.41 -18.48 7.71
N SER A 459 11.98 -17.57 6.91
CA SER A 459 11.32 -16.35 6.44
C SER A 459 10.65 -16.58 5.10
N PHE A 460 9.36 -16.89 5.11
CA PHE A 460 8.54 -16.99 3.91
C PHE A 460 8.26 -15.62 3.30
N TYR A 461 8.16 -14.57 4.13
CA TYR A 461 8.12 -13.19 3.63
C TYR A 461 9.35 -12.88 2.75
N ALA A 462 10.56 -13.13 3.24
CA ALA A 462 11.79 -12.84 2.49
C ALA A 462 11.81 -13.57 1.14
N GLN A 463 11.49 -14.87 1.15
CA GLN A 463 11.46 -15.70 -0.05
C GLN A 463 10.43 -15.20 -1.07
N ASP A 464 9.19 -14.95 -0.64
CA ASP A 464 8.12 -14.55 -1.54
C ASP A 464 8.30 -13.10 -2.02
N ALA A 465 8.86 -12.21 -1.19
CA ALA A 465 9.16 -10.84 -1.56
C ALA A 465 10.25 -10.77 -2.65
N LEU A 466 11.32 -11.57 -2.53
CA LEU A 466 12.37 -11.67 -3.56
C LEU A 466 11.81 -12.18 -4.88
N ARG A 467 11.05 -13.29 -4.84
CA ARG A 467 10.49 -13.90 -6.06
C ARG A 467 9.47 -12.98 -6.74
N LEU A 468 8.64 -12.29 -5.97
CA LEU A 468 7.70 -11.31 -6.50
C LEU A 468 8.44 -10.11 -7.11
N TRP A 469 9.45 -9.60 -6.42
CA TRP A 469 10.30 -8.51 -6.92
C TRP A 469 10.92 -8.87 -8.28
N GLU A 470 11.50 -10.06 -8.43
CA GLU A 470 12.07 -10.52 -9.69
C GLU A 470 11.03 -10.59 -10.82
N VAL A 471 9.82 -11.07 -10.53
CA VAL A 471 8.72 -11.14 -11.51
C VAL A 471 8.30 -9.74 -11.96
N ILE A 472 8.16 -8.79 -11.03
CA ILE A 472 7.86 -7.39 -11.36
C ILE A 472 9.03 -6.74 -12.10
N SER A 473 10.27 -7.04 -11.71
CA SER A 473 11.47 -6.49 -12.36
C SER A 473 11.56 -6.89 -13.83
N ARG A 474 11.32 -8.17 -14.16
CA ARG A 474 11.26 -8.63 -15.56
C ARG A 474 10.11 -8.01 -16.35
N TYR A 475 8.97 -7.79 -15.72
CA TYR A 475 7.84 -7.09 -16.35
C TYR A 475 8.20 -5.66 -16.72
N VAL A 476 8.79 -4.92 -15.78
CA VAL A 476 9.26 -3.55 -15.99
C VAL A 476 10.34 -3.51 -17.07
N GLU A 477 11.35 -4.38 -16.99
CA GLU A 477 12.42 -4.46 -17.98
C GLU A 477 11.88 -4.74 -19.39
N GLY A 478 10.89 -5.63 -19.49
CA GLY A 478 10.20 -5.94 -20.74
C GLY A 478 9.55 -4.71 -21.37
N ILE A 479 8.85 -3.90 -20.58
CA ILE A 479 8.22 -2.65 -21.06
C ILE A 479 9.27 -1.58 -21.35
N VAL A 480 10.21 -1.33 -20.43
CA VAL A 480 11.28 -0.33 -20.59
C VAL A 480 12.08 -0.61 -21.85
N SER A 481 12.43 -1.86 -22.13
CA SER A 481 13.19 -2.24 -23.32
C SER A 481 12.42 -2.06 -24.64
N LEU A 482 11.09 -1.94 -24.63
CA LEU A 482 10.32 -1.59 -25.82
C LEU A 482 10.52 -0.13 -26.23
N HIS A 483 10.74 0.77 -25.25
CA HIS A 483 10.77 2.22 -25.46
C HIS A 483 12.18 2.84 -25.32
N TYR A 484 12.97 2.40 -24.34
CA TYR A 484 14.32 2.88 -24.11
C TYR A 484 15.34 1.87 -24.65
N LYS A 485 16.06 2.25 -25.72
CA LYS A 485 17.04 1.37 -26.39
C LYS A 485 18.45 1.53 -25.81
N THR A 486 18.75 2.69 -25.26
CA THR A 486 20.06 3.05 -24.71
C THR A 486 19.89 3.79 -23.39
N ASP A 487 20.94 3.85 -22.58
CA ASP A 487 20.94 4.67 -21.38
C ASP A 487 20.79 6.15 -21.72
N GLU A 488 21.33 6.60 -22.86
CA GLU A 488 21.15 7.96 -23.37
C GLU A 488 19.67 8.32 -23.56
N SER A 489 18.86 7.38 -24.09
CA SER A 489 17.41 7.63 -24.22
C SER A 489 16.68 7.82 -22.88
N VAL A 490 17.24 7.29 -21.79
CA VAL A 490 16.72 7.52 -20.42
C VAL A 490 17.17 8.89 -19.90
N LYS A 491 18.45 9.23 -20.10
CA LYS A 491 19.03 10.52 -19.67
C LYS A 491 18.35 11.72 -20.34
N GLU A 492 18.06 11.59 -21.63
CA GLU A 492 17.48 12.65 -22.46
C GLU A 492 15.97 12.84 -22.24
N ASP A 493 15.30 11.91 -21.55
CA ASP A 493 13.88 12.00 -21.26
C ASP A 493 13.58 12.98 -20.12
N LEU A 494 13.35 14.25 -20.48
CA LEU A 494 13.11 15.33 -19.52
C LEU A 494 11.85 15.12 -18.66
N GLU A 495 10.82 14.45 -19.18
CA GLU A 495 9.59 14.15 -18.44
C GLU A 495 9.88 13.12 -17.34
N LEU A 496 10.64 12.08 -17.68
CA LEU A 496 11.14 11.09 -16.72
C LEU A 496 12.06 11.70 -15.66
N GLN A 497 13.00 12.56 -16.05
CA GLN A 497 13.90 13.21 -15.10
C GLN A 497 13.14 14.16 -14.16
N ALA A 498 12.13 14.87 -14.68
CA ALA A 498 11.27 15.72 -13.85
C ALA A 498 10.44 14.88 -12.87
N TRP A 499 9.92 13.73 -13.29
CA TRP A 499 9.19 12.81 -12.42
C TRP A 499 10.07 12.28 -11.27
N CYS A 500 11.31 11.87 -11.56
CA CYS A 500 12.25 11.41 -10.54
C CYS A 500 12.55 12.50 -9.50
N ARG A 501 12.76 13.76 -9.93
CA ARG A 501 12.95 14.90 -9.02
C ARG A 501 11.69 15.25 -8.23
N GLU A 502 10.52 15.26 -8.88
CA GLU A 502 9.24 15.54 -8.22
C GLU A 502 8.97 14.52 -7.10
N PHE A 503 9.33 13.25 -7.31
CA PHE A 503 9.25 12.23 -6.28
C PHE A 503 10.27 12.45 -5.15
N THR A 504 11.56 12.50 -5.49
CA THR A 504 12.66 12.49 -4.51
C THR A 504 12.83 13.82 -3.78
N GLU A 505 12.88 14.92 -4.53
CA GLU A 505 13.19 16.26 -3.98
C GLU A 505 11.95 16.93 -3.39
N ILE A 506 10.79 16.77 -4.04
CA ILE A 506 9.56 17.47 -3.65
C ILE A 506 8.69 16.58 -2.76
N GLY A 507 8.17 15.47 -3.28
CA GLY A 507 7.22 14.61 -2.57
C GLY A 507 7.79 14.04 -1.27
N LEU A 508 9.03 13.54 -1.33
CA LEU A 508 9.74 12.99 -0.17
C LEU A 508 10.59 14.01 0.61
N LEU A 509 10.48 15.30 0.30
CA LEU A 509 11.20 16.38 0.98
C LEU A 509 12.72 16.20 1.00
N GLY A 510 13.33 15.98 -0.16
CA GLY A 510 14.78 15.89 -0.31
C GLY A 510 15.38 14.56 0.14
N ALA A 511 14.92 13.44 -0.41
CA ALA A 511 15.30 12.09 0.02
C ALA A 511 16.61 11.55 -0.56
N GLN A 512 17.41 12.39 -1.24
CA GLN A 512 18.64 11.95 -1.89
C GLN A 512 19.74 11.49 -0.92
N ASP A 513 19.77 12.05 0.27
CA ASP A 513 20.67 11.63 1.37
C ASP A 513 20.28 10.25 1.94
N ARG A 514 19.02 9.86 1.75
CA ARG A 514 18.46 8.55 2.10
C ARG A 514 18.51 7.54 0.94
N GLY A 515 19.31 7.84 -0.09
CA GLY A 515 19.62 6.94 -1.21
C GLY A 515 18.65 6.98 -2.39
N PHE A 516 17.63 7.84 -2.37
CA PHE A 516 16.71 7.97 -3.50
C PHE A 516 17.38 8.74 -4.67
N PRO A 517 17.19 8.31 -5.93
CA PRO A 517 17.81 8.99 -7.06
C PRO A 517 17.15 10.34 -7.34
N VAL A 518 17.95 11.36 -7.66
CA VAL A 518 17.48 12.66 -8.19
C VAL A 518 17.42 12.70 -9.73
N SER A 519 18.00 11.69 -10.36
CA SER A 519 17.97 11.51 -11.81
C SER A 519 18.19 10.04 -12.15
N LEU A 520 17.66 9.61 -13.29
CA LEU A 520 17.78 8.25 -13.80
C LEU A 520 18.73 8.25 -14.98
N GLN A 521 19.88 7.60 -14.84
CA GLN A 521 21.02 7.68 -15.77
C GLN A 521 21.17 6.44 -16.64
N SER A 522 20.48 5.34 -16.32
CA SER A 522 20.55 4.11 -17.10
C SER A 522 19.21 3.41 -17.15
N LYS A 523 19.06 2.49 -18.12
CA LYS A 523 17.91 1.60 -18.19
C LYS A 523 17.78 0.75 -16.93
N GLU A 524 18.89 0.24 -16.43
CA GLU A 524 18.91 -0.57 -15.20
C GLU A 524 18.36 0.22 -14.01
N GLN A 525 18.82 1.47 -13.83
CA GLN A 525 18.35 2.34 -12.76
C GLN A 525 16.87 2.69 -12.92
N LEU A 526 16.42 2.97 -14.16
CA LEU A 526 15.00 3.19 -14.46
C LEU A 526 14.15 1.96 -14.12
N CYS A 527 14.58 0.77 -14.55
CA CYS A 527 13.89 -0.48 -14.23
C CYS A 527 13.78 -0.66 -12.73
N HIS A 528 14.90 -0.54 -12.01
CA HIS A 528 14.94 -0.73 -10.56
C HIS A 528 14.04 0.29 -9.82
N PHE A 529 14.05 1.56 -10.23
CA PHE A 529 13.18 2.60 -9.66
C PHE A 529 11.69 2.34 -9.91
N VAL A 530 11.32 1.95 -11.14
CA VAL A 530 9.92 1.66 -11.46
C VAL A 530 9.46 0.35 -10.79
N THR A 531 10.32 -0.65 -10.66
CA THR A 531 10.05 -1.87 -9.87
C THR A 531 9.78 -1.52 -8.41
N MET A 532 10.58 -0.64 -7.80
CA MET A 532 10.35 -0.13 -6.44
C MET A 532 8.96 0.51 -6.32
N CYS A 533 8.58 1.37 -7.28
CA CYS A 533 7.26 2.00 -7.27
C CYS A 533 6.11 0.98 -7.34
N ILE A 534 6.17 0.03 -8.28
CA ILE A 534 5.12 -1.00 -8.43
C ILE A 534 5.08 -1.91 -7.21
N PHE A 535 6.22 -2.37 -6.71
CA PHE A 535 6.28 -3.24 -5.54
C PHE A 535 5.72 -2.54 -4.30
N THR A 536 6.03 -1.26 -4.12
CA THR A 536 5.50 -0.46 -3.00
C THR A 536 3.97 -0.39 -3.02
N CYS A 537 3.39 -0.12 -4.19
CA CYS A 537 1.93 -0.04 -4.36
C CYS A 537 1.20 -1.40 -4.32
N THR A 538 1.94 -2.52 -4.27
CA THR A 538 1.39 -3.87 -4.40
C THR A 538 1.93 -4.78 -3.30
N GLY A 539 3.07 -5.44 -3.53
CA GLY A 539 3.69 -6.39 -2.61
C GLY A 539 3.96 -5.84 -1.22
N GLN A 540 4.54 -4.64 -1.10
CA GLN A 540 4.83 -4.01 0.19
C GLN A 540 3.56 -3.72 0.99
N HIS A 541 2.55 -3.14 0.35
CA HIS A 541 1.26 -2.87 1.02
C HIS A 541 0.57 -4.18 1.38
N SER A 542 0.41 -5.11 0.43
CA SER A 542 -0.28 -6.38 0.65
C SER A 542 0.37 -7.24 1.74
N SER A 543 1.70 -7.32 1.80
CA SER A 543 2.41 -8.09 2.83
C SER A 543 2.18 -7.54 4.24
N ASN A 544 1.89 -6.24 4.37
CA ASN A 544 1.60 -5.58 5.65
C ASN A 544 0.09 -5.39 5.87
N HIS A 545 -0.75 -5.54 4.84
CA HIS A 545 -2.19 -5.34 4.94
C HIS A 545 -2.92 -6.65 5.27
N LEU A 546 -2.68 -7.70 4.48
CA LEU A 546 -3.50 -8.92 4.48
C LEU A 546 -3.46 -9.70 5.81
N GLY A 547 -2.36 -9.61 6.55
CA GLY A 547 -2.21 -10.29 7.84
C GLY A 547 -3.03 -9.68 8.99
N GLN A 548 -3.59 -8.47 8.84
CA GLN A 548 -4.32 -7.81 9.93
C GLN A 548 -5.48 -8.66 10.46
N LEU A 549 -6.27 -9.28 9.57
CA LEU A 549 -7.38 -10.14 9.98
C LEU A 549 -6.94 -11.41 10.72
N ASP A 550 -5.73 -11.88 10.45
CA ASP A 550 -5.21 -13.12 11.04
C ASP A 550 -4.63 -12.85 12.42
N TRP A 551 -3.74 -11.86 12.53
CA TRP A 551 -2.94 -11.65 13.73
C TRP A 551 -3.57 -10.67 14.70
N TYR A 552 -4.38 -9.70 14.23
CA TYR A 552 -4.93 -8.62 15.06
C TYR A 552 -6.38 -8.85 15.48
N ALA A 553 -7.05 -9.87 14.91
CA ALA A 553 -8.38 -10.28 15.34
C ALA A 553 -8.42 -10.79 16.79
N TRP A 554 -7.30 -11.33 17.29
CA TRP A 554 -7.14 -11.69 18.70
C TRP A 554 -6.41 -10.59 19.46
N VAL A 555 -7.17 -9.72 20.14
CA VAL A 555 -6.66 -8.50 20.79
C VAL A 555 -5.45 -8.73 21.71
N PRO A 556 -5.39 -9.79 22.55
CA PRO A 556 -4.19 -10.04 23.36
C PRO A 556 -2.90 -10.27 22.55
N ASN A 557 -3.00 -10.70 21.29
CA ASN A 557 -1.85 -10.86 20.39
C ASN A 557 -1.45 -9.56 19.66
N ALA A 558 -2.27 -8.51 19.70
CA ALA A 558 -1.93 -7.20 19.16
C ALA A 558 -2.74 -6.09 19.84
N PRO A 559 -2.47 -5.76 21.11
CA PRO A 559 -3.26 -4.76 21.83
C PRO A 559 -3.08 -3.37 21.20
N CYS A 560 -4.18 -2.72 20.79
CA CYS A 560 -4.13 -1.35 20.25
C CYS A 560 -3.68 -0.31 21.28
N THR A 561 -3.85 -0.62 22.57
CA THR A 561 -3.46 0.23 23.69
C THR A 561 -3.16 -0.58 24.94
N MET A 562 -2.47 0.05 25.90
CA MET A 562 -2.19 -0.49 27.23
C MET A 562 -2.63 0.53 28.29
N ARG A 563 -3.40 0.08 29.29
CA ARG A 563 -4.05 0.92 30.32
C ARG A 563 -3.26 1.07 31.62
N MET A 564 -2.18 0.31 31.78
CA MET A 564 -1.22 0.42 32.88
C MET A 564 0.18 0.67 32.30
N PRO A 565 1.13 1.25 33.05
CA PRO A 565 2.50 1.42 32.58
C PRO A 565 3.23 0.06 32.45
N PRO A 566 4.32 -0.01 31.66
CA PRO A 566 5.16 -1.20 31.59
C PRO A 566 5.68 -1.60 32.98
N PRO A 567 5.73 -2.90 33.31
CA PRO A 567 6.23 -3.34 34.61
C PRO A 567 7.70 -2.94 34.79
N THR A 568 8.02 -2.36 35.94
CA THR A 568 9.40 -2.01 36.36
C THR A 568 9.99 -3.00 37.36
N THR A 569 9.20 -4.00 37.77
CA THR A 569 9.62 -5.11 38.64
C THR A 569 9.06 -6.42 38.09
N LYS A 570 9.63 -7.54 38.55
CA LYS A 570 9.11 -8.89 38.27
C LYS A 570 8.16 -9.40 39.36
N GLU A 571 8.07 -8.67 40.46
CA GLU A 571 7.23 -8.99 41.61
C GLU A 571 5.77 -8.54 41.35
N ASP A 572 4.80 -9.24 41.94
CA ASP A 572 3.38 -8.88 41.94
C ASP A 572 2.67 -8.75 40.57
N VAL A 573 3.29 -9.23 39.48
CA VAL A 573 2.58 -9.37 38.20
C VAL A 573 1.63 -10.56 38.27
N THR A 574 0.33 -10.26 38.36
CA THR A 574 -0.74 -11.25 38.43
C THR A 574 -1.60 -11.24 37.17
N MET A 575 -2.55 -12.18 37.08
CA MET A 575 -3.59 -12.12 36.03
C MET A 575 -4.41 -10.83 36.11
N ALA A 576 -4.63 -10.28 37.31
CA ALA A 576 -5.31 -8.99 37.46
C ALA A 576 -4.49 -7.84 36.88
N THR A 577 -3.17 -7.86 37.06
CA THR A 577 -2.24 -6.90 36.43
C THR A 577 -2.28 -7.01 34.91
N VAL A 578 -2.25 -8.23 34.36
CA VAL A 578 -2.34 -8.48 32.91
C VAL A 578 -3.67 -7.96 32.35
N MET A 579 -4.80 -8.33 32.95
CA MET A 579 -6.13 -7.88 32.51
C MET A 579 -6.34 -6.38 32.72
N GLY A 580 -5.74 -5.79 33.76
CA GLY A 580 -5.72 -4.35 34.01
C GLY A 580 -4.89 -3.58 32.98
N SER A 581 -3.84 -4.20 32.43
CA SER A 581 -2.98 -3.60 31.40
C SER A 581 -3.59 -3.69 30.01
N LEU A 582 -4.21 -4.82 29.65
CA LEU A 582 -4.81 -5.04 28.32
C LEU A 582 -6.02 -4.11 28.06
N PRO A 583 -6.42 -3.90 26.79
CA PRO A 583 -7.60 -3.13 26.44
C PRO A 583 -8.86 -3.58 27.21
N ASP A 584 -9.68 -2.61 27.59
CA ASP A 584 -11.02 -2.92 28.10
C ASP A 584 -11.94 -3.42 26.97
N VAL A 585 -13.14 -3.88 27.33
CA VAL A 585 -14.09 -4.46 26.37
C VAL A 585 -14.41 -3.49 25.23
N ARG A 586 -14.60 -2.18 25.50
CA ARG A 586 -14.95 -1.18 24.50
C ARG A 586 -13.80 -0.96 23.53
N GLN A 587 -12.58 -0.81 24.05
CA GLN A 587 -11.37 -0.63 23.24
C GLN A 587 -11.11 -1.87 22.37
N ALA A 588 -11.21 -3.06 22.95
CA ALA A 588 -11.00 -4.33 22.27
C ALA A 588 -12.03 -4.57 21.15
N CYS A 589 -13.29 -4.27 21.42
CA CYS A 589 -14.36 -4.31 20.43
C CYS A 589 -14.07 -3.35 19.26
N LEU A 590 -13.81 -2.07 19.55
CA LEU A 590 -13.59 -1.08 18.49
C LEU A 590 -12.33 -1.39 17.66
N GLN A 591 -11.26 -1.92 18.26
CA GLN A 591 -10.12 -2.48 17.52
C GLN A 591 -10.61 -3.54 16.53
N MET A 592 -11.35 -4.55 16.99
CA MET A 592 -11.81 -5.65 16.14
C MET A 592 -12.68 -5.19 14.97
N ALA A 593 -13.61 -4.25 15.20
CA ALA A 593 -14.48 -3.75 14.13
C ALA A 593 -13.69 -3.03 13.04
N ILE A 594 -12.70 -2.22 13.42
CA ILE A 594 -11.87 -1.48 12.48
C ILE A 594 -10.91 -2.41 11.74
N THR A 595 -10.22 -3.33 12.44
CA THR A 595 -9.40 -4.36 11.82
C THR A 595 -10.20 -5.18 10.80
N TRP A 596 -11.46 -5.54 11.12
CA TRP A 596 -12.33 -6.24 10.17
C TRP A 596 -12.70 -5.39 8.96
N HIS A 597 -13.13 -4.15 9.16
CA HIS A 597 -13.55 -3.27 8.07
C HIS A 597 -12.41 -2.98 7.09
N LEU A 598 -11.21 -2.75 7.63
CA LEU A 598 -10.02 -2.49 6.85
C LEU A 598 -9.47 -3.77 6.22
N GLY A 599 -9.43 -4.90 6.92
CA GLY A 599 -8.82 -6.12 6.37
C GLY A 599 -9.73 -6.99 5.48
N ARG A 600 -11.02 -6.67 5.35
CA ARG A 600 -11.97 -7.49 4.58
C ARG A 600 -11.63 -7.48 3.08
N ARG A 601 -11.93 -8.59 2.42
CA ARG A 601 -11.87 -8.67 0.95
C ARG A 601 -12.84 -7.67 0.32
N GLN A 602 -12.33 -6.83 -0.57
CA GLN A 602 -13.16 -5.92 -1.37
C GLN A 602 -13.84 -6.67 -2.53
N PRO A 603 -15.13 -6.45 -2.78
CA PRO A 603 -15.83 -7.10 -3.90
C PRO A 603 -15.26 -6.74 -5.28
N ASP A 604 -14.65 -5.55 -5.41
CA ASP A 604 -14.08 -5.03 -6.65
C ASP A 604 -12.56 -5.12 -6.70
N MET A 605 -11.95 -5.91 -5.81
CA MET A 605 -10.51 -6.14 -5.74
C MET A 605 -9.96 -6.58 -7.09
N VAL A 606 -8.83 -5.99 -7.48
CA VAL A 606 -8.12 -6.29 -8.72
C VAL A 606 -6.81 -6.98 -8.37
N PRO A 607 -6.66 -8.29 -8.67
CA PRO A 607 -5.39 -8.98 -8.44
C PRO A 607 -4.25 -8.36 -9.24
N LEU A 608 -3.02 -8.46 -8.71
CA LEU A 608 -1.80 -7.96 -9.35
C LEU A 608 -1.69 -8.41 -10.81
N GLY A 609 -1.48 -7.46 -11.72
CA GLY A 609 -1.33 -7.74 -13.16
C GLY A 609 -2.64 -8.06 -13.89
N HIS A 610 -3.79 -8.03 -13.22
CA HIS A 610 -5.11 -8.33 -13.81
C HIS A 610 -6.01 -7.09 -13.98
N HIS A 611 -5.42 -5.90 -14.07
CA HIS A 611 -6.15 -4.67 -14.42
C HIS A 611 -6.84 -4.81 -15.79
N LYS A 612 -8.05 -4.24 -15.92
CA LYS A 612 -8.88 -4.37 -17.12
C LYS A 612 -8.64 -3.24 -18.13
N GLU A 613 -8.12 -2.13 -17.64
CA GLU A 613 -7.76 -0.95 -18.40
C GLU A 613 -6.56 -1.27 -19.30
N MET A 614 -6.72 -1.02 -20.60
CA MET A 614 -5.74 -1.32 -21.64
C MET A 614 -5.14 -0.01 -22.16
N TYR A 615 -4.13 0.51 -21.45
CA TYR A 615 -3.48 1.77 -21.80
C TYR A 615 -2.49 1.66 -22.97
N PHE A 616 -1.91 0.48 -23.18
CA PHE A 616 -1.05 0.17 -24.32
C PHE A 616 -1.88 -0.46 -25.45
N SER A 617 -1.79 0.10 -26.67
CA SER A 617 -2.38 -0.52 -27.87
C SER A 617 -1.47 -1.55 -28.54
N SER A 618 -0.15 -1.50 -28.28
CA SER A 618 0.85 -2.33 -28.95
C SER A 618 0.74 -3.83 -28.60
N PRO A 619 0.75 -4.73 -29.61
CA PRO A 619 0.83 -6.17 -29.38
C PRO A 619 2.05 -6.62 -28.56
N LYS A 620 3.19 -5.91 -28.69
CA LYS A 620 4.42 -6.24 -27.95
C LYS A 620 4.26 -5.96 -26.46
N ALA A 621 3.68 -4.82 -26.09
CA ALA A 621 3.40 -4.49 -24.68
C ALA A 621 2.38 -5.48 -24.08
N LYS A 622 1.36 -5.87 -24.86
CA LYS A 622 0.41 -6.92 -24.45
C LYS A 622 1.10 -8.27 -24.23
N ALA A 623 2.07 -8.64 -25.07
CA ALA A 623 2.83 -9.88 -24.88
C ALA A 623 3.68 -9.85 -23.59
N VAL A 624 4.26 -8.70 -23.24
CA VAL A 624 4.97 -8.51 -21.97
C VAL A 624 4.03 -8.66 -20.77
N LEU A 625 2.85 -8.03 -20.81
CA LEU A 625 1.82 -8.20 -19.77
C LEU A 625 1.36 -9.66 -19.64
N ASN A 626 1.12 -10.35 -20.75
CA ASN A 626 0.76 -11.77 -20.74
C ASN A 626 1.89 -12.64 -20.14
N GLN A 627 3.15 -12.29 -20.38
CA GLN A 627 4.27 -13.00 -19.74
C GLN A 627 4.30 -12.73 -18.23
N PHE A 628 4.10 -11.49 -17.79
CA PHE A 628 3.99 -11.14 -16.38
C PHE A 628 2.89 -11.95 -15.68
N GLN A 629 1.70 -12.03 -16.28
CA GLN A 629 0.59 -12.84 -15.75
C GLN A 629 0.95 -14.32 -15.62
N ARG A 630 1.64 -14.91 -16.63
CA ARG A 630 2.12 -16.29 -16.56
C ARG A 630 3.16 -16.51 -15.47
N ASP A 631 4.08 -15.56 -15.29
CA ASP A 631 5.09 -15.62 -14.24
C ASP A 631 4.43 -15.54 -12.85
N LEU A 632 3.42 -14.69 -12.67
CA LEU A 632 2.61 -14.62 -11.44
C LEU A 632 1.85 -15.93 -11.20
N GLU A 633 1.23 -16.54 -12.21
CA GLU A 633 0.58 -17.85 -12.09
C GLU A 633 1.55 -18.95 -11.66
N ASN A 634 2.80 -18.91 -12.14
CA ASN A 634 3.84 -19.85 -11.72
C ASN A 634 4.27 -19.63 -10.27
N LEU A 635 4.40 -18.36 -9.84
CA LEU A 635 4.67 -18.01 -8.44
C LEU A 635 3.54 -18.47 -7.52
N GLU A 636 2.29 -18.21 -7.91
CA GLU A 636 1.06 -18.65 -7.21
C GLU A 636 1.04 -20.17 -6.98
N LYS A 637 1.32 -20.95 -8.03
CA LYS A 637 1.39 -22.42 -7.92
C LYS A 637 2.49 -22.88 -6.96
N ALA A 638 3.66 -22.25 -7.04
CA ALA A 638 4.78 -22.60 -6.17
C ALA A 638 4.51 -22.27 -4.69
N ILE A 639 3.91 -21.11 -4.41
CA ILE A 639 3.52 -20.73 -3.04
C ILE A 639 2.43 -21.68 -2.52
N THR A 640 1.42 -21.98 -3.35
CA THR A 640 0.33 -22.91 -2.98
C THR A 640 0.89 -24.28 -2.62
N ALA A 641 1.75 -24.86 -3.47
CA ALA A 641 2.37 -26.16 -3.23
C ALA A 641 3.25 -26.18 -1.97
N ARG A 642 4.01 -25.12 -1.70
CA ARG A 642 4.77 -24.97 -0.44
C ARG A 642 3.82 -24.95 0.76
N ASN A 643 2.78 -24.13 0.70
CA ASN A 643 1.85 -23.90 1.81
C ASN A 643 1.05 -25.14 2.20
N GLU A 644 0.80 -26.08 1.28
CA GLU A 644 0.19 -27.38 1.59
C GLU A 644 1.02 -28.22 2.57
N GLN A 645 2.33 -27.97 2.66
CA GLN A 645 3.26 -28.66 3.55
C GLN A 645 3.54 -27.90 4.86
N LEU A 646 3.00 -26.68 5.02
CA LEU A 646 3.25 -25.83 6.18
C LEU A 646 2.14 -25.97 7.22
N ASN A 647 2.52 -26.04 8.49
CA ASN A 647 1.56 -25.95 9.61
C ASN A 647 0.86 -24.59 9.66
N LEU A 648 1.58 -23.53 9.28
CA LEU A 648 1.08 -22.16 9.17
C LEU A 648 1.39 -21.64 7.76
N PRO A 649 0.43 -21.75 6.81
CA PRO A 649 0.59 -21.18 5.48
C PRO A 649 0.90 -19.68 5.52
N TYR A 650 1.87 -19.24 4.70
CA TYR A 650 2.12 -17.82 4.46
C TYR A 650 1.54 -17.43 3.10
N GLU A 651 0.52 -16.58 3.10
CA GLU A 651 -0.29 -16.28 1.91
C GLU A 651 -0.24 -14.82 1.46
N TYR A 652 0.38 -13.92 2.24
CA TYR A 652 0.27 -12.46 2.03
C TYR A 652 0.97 -11.95 0.78
N LEU A 653 1.77 -12.79 0.13
CA LEU A 653 2.42 -12.49 -1.14
C LEU A 653 1.99 -13.46 -2.27
N ARG A 654 0.85 -14.14 -2.11
CA ARG A 654 0.21 -14.87 -3.22
C ARG A 654 -0.34 -13.87 -4.25
N PRO A 655 0.07 -13.95 -5.54
CA PRO A 655 -0.39 -13.01 -6.57
C PRO A 655 -1.90 -12.84 -6.68
N SER A 656 -2.67 -13.90 -6.43
CA SER A 656 -4.15 -13.85 -6.44
C SER A 656 -4.76 -13.04 -5.29
N LEU A 657 -4.01 -12.79 -4.21
CA LEU A 657 -4.43 -12.02 -3.03
C LEU A 657 -3.80 -10.63 -2.99
N ILE A 658 -2.69 -10.40 -3.69
CA ILE A 658 -2.05 -9.09 -3.81
C ILE A 658 -2.93 -8.21 -4.69
N GLU A 659 -3.35 -7.07 -4.16
CA GLU A 659 -4.09 -6.08 -4.94
C GLU A 659 -3.15 -5.29 -5.87
N ASN A 660 -3.65 -4.89 -7.03
CA ASN A 660 -2.86 -4.20 -8.03
C ASN A 660 -2.50 -2.76 -7.63
N SER A 661 -3.14 -2.19 -6.61
CA SER A 661 -2.92 -0.84 -6.08
C SER A 661 -3.33 -0.79 -4.61
N VAL A 662 -2.85 0.22 -3.88
CA VAL A 662 -3.29 0.48 -2.51
C VAL A 662 -4.72 1.03 -2.54
N THR A 663 -5.73 0.19 -2.32
CA THR A 663 -7.13 0.63 -2.25
C THR A 663 -7.97 -0.06 -1.19
N ILE A 664 -7.63 -1.28 -0.76
CA ILE A 664 -7.64 -1.80 0.61
C ILE A 664 -7.51 -3.33 0.56
#